data_AF-A0A2K3Q6S1-F1
#
_entry.id   AF-A0A2K3Q6S1-F1
#
_cell.length_a   1.000
_cell.length_b   1.000
_cell.length_c   1.000
_cell.angle_alpha   90.00
_cell.angle_beta   90.00
_cell.angle_gamma   90.00
#
_symmetry.space_group_name_H-M   'P 1'
#
loop_
_entity.id
_entity.type
_entity.pdbx_description
1 polymer ?
#
loop_
_entity_poly.entity_id
_entity_poly.type
_entity_poly.pdbx_seq_one_letter_code
_entity_poly.pdbx_strand_id
1 'polypeptide(L)'
;MADNKVYRASTTAPVNIAVVKYWGKRDPKLNLPTNSSISVTLSQADLRTLTTASCAACFADGDSLTLNGELSDVSGARIQACFRELRARRAVLETADPSLPKLSRMALKLVSENNFPTAAGLASSAAGFAALVQAIANLYELPDSPAQLSLVARQGSGSACRSLFGGYVAWRMGDKEDGSDSMADLVAPASHWPNMRALILVVSAAKKGVSSTSGMQQTVATSGLFRQRISNIVPTNMAAMEQAIKTRDFAKFAEVTMRDSNSFHACCADTYPPIFYLNDVSKAAIRAVESINAKAGKAIAAYTFDAGPNCVVYYLDEEAPTVLGTFSSVLGSGVTGWKEGSAGIRSSVELEDGIASALRDGVSRVIMTSVGEGPLKTQQYLIGEDGQPVRSRCGVANLLQLGELSSVTALRRMLPLLLPQATPRVHTPATSIAVATTLANFTSLFTSTAIFTSPSFPTAPNPLFGRASSWPRPSIHVPGNTTAVSCVETCRMERLQRHGRFELTNLYPDAAYATGDPYTTEVDHGIADLVNSGSEIEVVETTKGGVVSRLWLHSSNHRVTPIPYTDGRFNIFHRSLRGWRKVLFNAFLPVGYPTSVSSDYVAYQTYDSLQAFFSTITSLLANRALLQGLGVGDANSSATFAMLLTILKDAMSRVATIVFAHRFGLSIEPEAKRYRFLADLFNDTAFFLELYSPYFGSWGKVVALCTGEALRAICGVAAGASKAALSLHFAKQDNLSELNAKEASQETAVGLIGLLVGTIVVRVVEDHRAVVYLMMALVFAHLWMNYKGVRCVEMNTLNKQRATILFDWYMNCMEVWTPKTVAEEERILFWDGIIRNANDEPVCRIDFAKSYVDAMGPARSRKEVIVVDGPLHTRFIRPYAPGRLAQIKILMWDVAEAKHVILAWFTAMENAWFMEKGVPYGNARKPDSDRPSDNGGQTRIIDRVNCSARDELLWDKLGVKSWDLETGVLETGGAARLNVRVTRKKAE
;
A
#
# COMPACT_ATOMS: atom_id res chain seq x y z
N MET A 1 43.28 -7.24 -14.63
CA MET A 1 42.39 -7.16 -13.46
C MET A 1 41.47 -5.99 -13.70
N ALA A 2 40.15 -6.19 -13.74
CA ALA A 2 39.22 -5.07 -13.89
C ALA A 2 39.39 -4.14 -12.67
N ASP A 3 39.48 -2.84 -12.91
CA ASP A 3 39.68 -1.83 -11.87
C ASP A 3 38.47 -1.84 -10.92
N ASN A 4 38.65 -2.41 -9.72
CA ASN A 4 37.61 -2.52 -8.69
C ASN A 4 37.45 -1.22 -7.88
N LYS A 5 38.03 -0.11 -8.34
CA LYS A 5 37.96 1.17 -7.65
C LYS A 5 36.52 1.71 -7.63
N VAL A 6 36.00 1.91 -6.43
CA VAL A 6 34.71 2.56 -6.20
C VAL A 6 34.92 4.07 -6.05
N TYR A 7 34.32 4.84 -6.96
CA TYR A 7 34.27 6.31 -6.87
C TYR A 7 33.03 6.69 -6.08
N ARG A 8 33.15 7.60 -5.12
CA ARG A 8 32.02 8.06 -4.30
C ARG A 8 32.11 9.54 -3.97
N ALA A 9 30.96 10.20 -3.88
CA ALA A 9 30.83 11.54 -3.33
C ALA A 9 29.58 11.60 -2.45
N SER A 10 29.66 12.33 -1.35
CA SER A 10 28.56 12.51 -0.41
C SER A 10 28.22 13.97 -0.23
N THR A 11 26.93 14.27 -0.09
CA THR A 11 26.41 15.63 -0.03
C THR A 11 25.18 15.71 0.84
N THR A 12 25.10 16.76 1.64
CA THR A 12 23.85 17.16 2.29
C THR A 12 23.16 18.23 1.48
N ALA A 13 21.83 18.20 1.40
CA ALA A 13 21.06 19.29 0.83
C ALA A 13 19.93 19.75 1.77
N PRO A 14 19.61 21.06 1.76
CA PRO A 14 18.59 21.66 2.61
C PRO A 14 17.18 21.48 2.08
N VAL A 15 16.21 21.56 2.99
CA VAL A 15 14.80 21.82 2.67
C VAL A 15 14.61 23.32 2.36
N ASN A 16 13.72 23.66 1.44
CA ASN A 16 13.25 25.03 1.23
C ASN A 16 11.74 25.12 1.41
N ILE A 17 11.25 26.25 1.90
CA ILE A 17 9.81 26.53 2.06
C ILE A 17 9.44 27.73 1.21
N ALA A 18 8.42 27.57 0.36
CA ALA A 18 8.00 28.62 -0.56
C ALA A 18 7.22 29.71 0.17
N VAL A 19 7.59 30.97 -0.06
CA VAL A 19 6.86 32.17 0.42
C VAL A 19 6.06 32.83 -0.70
N VAL A 20 6.45 32.57 -1.96
CA VAL A 20 5.59 32.72 -3.15
C VAL A 20 5.48 31.34 -3.79
N LYS A 21 4.27 30.78 -3.83
CA LYS A 21 4.02 29.36 -4.06
C LYS A 21 4.13 28.96 -5.52
N TYR A 22 4.87 27.88 -5.75
CA TYR A 22 4.79 27.09 -6.96
C TYR A 22 3.60 26.15 -6.89
N TRP A 23 2.67 26.28 -7.84
CA TRP A 23 1.55 25.37 -8.03
C TRP A 23 1.13 25.40 -9.49
N GLY A 24 1.15 24.26 -10.18
CA GLY A 24 0.76 24.12 -11.58
C GLY A 24 1.95 24.04 -12.54
N LYS A 25 1.85 23.15 -13.53
CA LYS A 25 2.86 22.98 -14.58
C LYS A 25 2.27 23.29 -15.95
N ARG A 26 2.96 24.15 -16.70
CA ARG A 26 2.68 24.35 -18.12
C ARG A 26 3.24 23.20 -18.96
N ASP A 27 4.36 22.61 -18.52
CA ASP A 27 4.93 21.39 -19.10
C ASP A 27 5.26 20.37 -18.00
N PRO A 28 4.51 19.27 -17.89
CA PRO A 28 4.78 18.21 -16.91
C PRO A 28 6.05 17.39 -17.17
N LYS A 29 6.46 17.25 -18.43
CA LYS A 29 7.62 16.43 -18.85
C LYS A 29 8.91 17.12 -18.47
N LEU A 30 9.01 18.43 -18.74
CA LEU A 30 10.17 19.25 -18.39
C LEU A 30 10.07 19.88 -16.99
N ASN A 31 8.96 19.66 -16.29
CA ASN A 31 8.62 20.29 -15.01
C ASN A 31 8.64 21.83 -15.06
N LEU A 32 8.12 22.43 -16.14
CA LEU A 32 8.04 23.89 -16.28
C LEU A 32 6.81 24.43 -15.57
N PRO A 33 6.95 25.46 -14.72
CA PRO A 33 5.87 25.93 -13.89
C PRO A 33 4.97 26.91 -14.66
N THR A 34 3.73 27.07 -14.19
CA THR A 34 2.82 28.12 -14.71
C THR A 34 3.18 29.52 -14.22
N ASN A 35 3.94 29.63 -13.14
CA ASN A 35 4.39 30.88 -12.55
C ASN A 35 5.73 30.72 -11.83
N SER A 36 6.46 31.82 -11.68
CA SER A 36 7.68 31.85 -10.85
C SER A 36 7.35 31.66 -9.37
N SER A 37 8.34 31.30 -8.55
CA SER A 37 8.18 31.11 -7.10
C SER A 37 9.40 31.58 -6.33
N ILE A 38 9.25 31.90 -5.04
CA ILE A 38 10.36 32.27 -4.13
C ILE A 38 10.27 31.42 -2.88
N SER A 39 11.40 30.95 -2.38
CA SER A 39 11.51 30.19 -1.13
C SER A 39 12.64 30.69 -0.24
N VAL A 40 12.52 30.38 1.05
CA VAL A 40 13.62 30.48 2.01
C VAL A 40 14.19 29.08 2.22
N THR A 41 15.50 28.94 2.04
CA THR A 41 16.24 27.72 2.34
C THR A 41 16.45 27.60 3.85
N LEU A 42 16.17 26.44 4.42
CA LEU A 42 16.28 26.16 5.86
C LEU A 42 17.65 25.57 6.21
N SER A 43 18.13 25.84 7.42
CA SER A 43 19.40 25.33 7.94
C SER A 43 19.50 23.81 7.91
N GLN A 44 20.61 23.27 7.39
CA GLN A 44 20.86 21.82 7.37
C GLN A 44 21.25 21.27 8.75
N ALA A 45 21.56 22.15 9.71
CA ALA A 45 21.73 21.73 11.10
C ALA A 45 20.45 21.11 11.66
N ASP A 46 19.29 21.59 11.20
CA ASP A 46 17.98 21.16 11.66
C ASP A 46 17.33 20.17 10.68
N LEU A 47 17.32 20.49 9.37
CA LEU A 47 16.63 19.70 8.35
C LEU A 47 17.50 19.47 7.10
N ARG A 48 17.90 18.23 6.86
CA ARG A 48 18.73 17.86 5.71
C ARG A 48 18.44 16.47 5.14
N THR A 49 18.71 16.34 3.86
CA THR A 49 18.88 15.05 3.18
C THR A 49 20.37 14.80 2.97
N LEU A 50 20.87 13.65 3.38
CA LEU A 50 22.22 13.17 3.09
C LEU A 50 22.15 12.14 1.97
N THR A 51 22.88 12.36 0.87
CA THR A 51 22.97 11.41 -0.24
C THR A 51 24.43 11.11 -0.55
N THR A 52 24.78 9.83 -0.62
CA THR A 52 26.04 9.36 -1.21
C THR A 52 25.75 8.74 -2.57
N ALA A 53 26.40 9.26 -3.60
CA ALA A 53 26.42 8.68 -4.93
C ALA A 53 27.76 7.96 -5.14
N SER A 54 27.74 6.76 -5.71
CA SER A 54 28.94 6.04 -6.11
C SER A 54 28.79 5.41 -7.49
N CYS A 55 29.92 5.13 -8.13
CA CYS A 55 29.97 4.34 -9.36
C CYS A 55 31.25 3.49 -9.39
N ALA A 56 31.15 2.33 -10.02
CA ALA A 56 32.26 1.41 -10.20
C ALA A 56 32.00 0.50 -11.41
N ALA A 57 33.07 -0.01 -12.02
CA ALA A 57 32.95 -0.98 -13.12
C ALA A 57 32.38 -2.34 -12.67
N CYS A 58 32.53 -2.69 -11.40
CA CYS A 58 32.04 -3.94 -10.82
C CYS A 58 30.54 -3.94 -10.46
N PHE A 59 29.84 -2.81 -10.62
CA PHE A 59 28.40 -2.73 -10.40
C PHE A 59 27.66 -3.29 -11.61
N ALA A 60 27.37 -4.59 -11.59
CA ALA A 60 26.77 -5.32 -12.72
C ALA A 60 25.24 -5.14 -12.82
N ASP A 61 24.57 -4.78 -11.73
CA ASP A 61 23.10 -4.79 -11.61
C ASP A 61 22.41 -3.49 -12.09
N GLY A 62 23.15 -2.58 -12.74
CA GLY A 62 22.64 -1.29 -13.22
C GLY A 62 22.48 -0.24 -12.12
N ASP A 63 21.77 0.84 -12.44
CA ASP A 63 21.57 1.95 -11.50
C ASP A 63 20.65 1.56 -10.34
N SER A 64 20.96 2.01 -9.12
CA SER A 64 20.15 1.72 -7.94
C SER A 64 20.10 2.89 -6.96
N LEU A 65 18.98 3.02 -6.25
CA LEU A 65 18.77 4.00 -5.20
C LEU A 65 18.17 3.32 -3.96
N THR A 66 18.82 3.49 -2.81
CA THR A 66 18.26 3.13 -1.50
C THR A 66 17.87 4.40 -0.76
N LEU A 67 16.61 4.55 -0.39
CA LEU A 67 16.08 5.71 0.32
C LEU A 67 15.61 5.29 1.72
N ASN A 68 16.25 5.83 2.77
CA ASN A 68 16.00 5.49 4.18
C ASN A 68 16.02 3.98 4.47
N GLY A 69 16.92 3.23 3.82
CA GLY A 69 17.09 1.79 4.01
C GLY A 69 16.22 0.90 3.11
N GLU A 70 15.28 1.46 2.34
CA GLU A 70 14.44 0.71 1.39
C GLU A 70 14.90 0.96 -0.06
N LEU A 71 14.84 -0.08 -0.90
CA LEU A 71 15.16 0.05 -2.32
C LEU A 71 14.06 0.86 -3.02
N SER A 72 14.44 1.89 -3.76
CA SER A 72 13.54 2.73 -4.53
C SER A 72 13.70 2.43 -6.01
N ASP A 73 12.58 2.38 -6.73
CA ASP A 73 12.59 2.27 -8.18
C ASP A 73 13.25 3.50 -8.83
N VAL A 74 14.23 3.24 -9.69
CA VAL A 74 14.95 4.27 -10.47
C VAL A 74 14.51 4.31 -11.94
N SER A 75 13.64 3.41 -12.38
CA SER A 75 13.15 3.36 -13.77
C SER A 75 12.23 4.54 -14.12
N GLY A 76 11.69 5.22 -13.10
CA GLY A 76 10.82 6.38 -13.27
C GLY A 76 11.47 7.53 -14.05
N ALA A 77 10.70 8.13 -14.96
CA ALA A 77 11.15 9.17 -15.89
C ALA A 77 11.87 10.37 -15.22
N ARG A 78 11.48 10.72 -13.99
CA ARG A 78 12.07 11.83 -13.22
C ARG A 78 13.53 11.58 -12.83
N ILE A 79 13.83 10.38 -12.34
CA ILE A 79 15.19 9.99 -11.93
C ILE A 79 16.06 9.76 -13.17
N GLN A 80 15.51 9.05 -14.16
CA GLN A 80 16.19 8.81 -15.44
C GLN A 80 16.55 10.11 -16.17
N ALA A 81 15.68 11.13 -16.12
CA ALA A 81 16.02 12.45 -16.65
C ALA A 81 17.25 13.05 -15.95
N CYS A 82 17.31 13.04 -14.61
CA CYS A 82 18.48 13.52 -13.89
C CYS A 82 19.75 12.75 -14.24
N PHE A 83 19.69 11.40 -14.28
CA PHE A 83 20.86 10.58 -14.60
C PHE A 83 21.37 10.84 -16.02
N ARG A 84 20.47 10.92 -17.00
CA ARG A 84 20.81 11.20 -18.40
C ARG A 84 21.52 12.55 -18.54
N GLU A 85 20.96 13.62 -17.97
CA GLU A 85 21.54 14.96 -18.07
C GLU A 85 22.92 15.04 -17.39
N LEU A 86 23.08 14.43 -16.21
CA LEU A 86 24.36 14.45 -15.48
C LEU A 86 25.43 13.60 -16.16
N ARG A 87 25.05 12.42 -16.69
CA ARG A 87 25.95 11.57 -17.49
C ARG A 87 26.39 12.27 -18.77
N ALA A 88 25.46 12.96 -19.47
CA ALA A 88 25.80 13.71 -20.68
C ALA A 88 26.84 14.79 -20.38
N ARG A 89 26.68 15.55 -19.30
CA ARG A 89 27.67 16.56 -18.87
C ARG A 89 29.02 15.93 -18.52
N ARG A 90 29.02 14.81 -17.81
CA ARG A 90 30.26 14.08 -17.50
C ARG A 90 30.94 13.53 -18.76
N ALA A 91 30.19 13.00 -19.71
CA ALA A 91 30.72 12.45 -20.96
C ALA A 91 31.42 13.52 -21.81
N VAL A 92 30.94 14.78 -21.77
CA VAL A 92 31.63 15.92 -22.43
C VAL A 92 33.01 16.13 -21.83
N LEU A 93 33.16 16.13 -20.49
CA LEU A 93 34.46 16.25 -19.82
C LEU A 93 35.39 15.08 -20.18
N GLU A 94 34.88 13.85 -20.16
CA GLU A 94 35.64 12.64 -20.48
C GLU A 94 36.07 12.55 -21.95
N THR A 95 35.38 13.25 -22.84
CA THR A 95 35.72 13.38 -24.26
C THR A 95 36.79 14.46 -24.47
N ALA A 96 36.67 15.58 -23.76
CA ALA A 96 37.65 16.67 -23.80
C ALA A 96 39.00 16.29 -23.17
N ASP A 97 38.98 15.48 -22.09
CA ASP A 97 40.18 14.94 -21.45
C ASP A 97 40.10 13.40 -21.39
N PRO A 98 40.75 12.70 -22.34
CA PRO A 98 40.78 11.24 -22.38
C PRO A 98 41.40 10.58 -21.15
N SER A 99 42.22 11.29 -20.37
CA SER A 99 42.87 10.77 -19.16
C SER A 99 41.91 10.57 -17.99
N LEU A 100 40.74 11.21 -18.03
CA LEU A 100 39.71 11.08 -17.00
C LEU A 100 39.07 9.68 -17.01
N PRO A 101 38.75 9.12 -15.83
CA PRO A 101 38.01 7.87 -15.73
C PRO A 101 36.62 8.00 -16.36
N LYS A 102 36.16 6.95 -17.04
CA LYS A 102 34.88 6.90 -17.79
C LYS A 102 33.68 6.64 -16.88
N LEU A 103 33.52 7.48 -15.87
CA LEU A 103 32.46 7.41 -14.87
C LEU A 103 31.06 7.51 -15.48
N SER A 104 30.88 8.26 -16.58
CA SER A 104 29.57 8.42 -17.24
C SER A 104 28.93 7.12 -17.69
N ARG A 105 29.74 6.10 -18.00
CA ARG A 105 29.32 4.77 -18.48
C ARG A 105 29.14 3.74 -17.35
N MET A 106 29.57 4.08 -16.13
CA MET A 106 29.45 3.17 -14.99
C MET A 106 28.05 3.26 -14.39
N ALA A 107 27.59 2.14 -13.82
CA ALA A 107 26.35 2.10 -13.05
C ALA A 107 26.48 2.95 -11.78
N LEU A 108 25.42 3.68 -11.44
CA LEU A 108 25.31 4.52 -10.26
C LEU A 108 24.63 3.75 -9.13
N LYS A 109 25.24 3.75 -7.94
CA LYS A 109 24.60 3.29 -6.71
C LYS A 109 24.46 4.47 -5.76
N LEU A 110 23.22 4.76 -5.37
CA LEU A 110 22.91 5.87 -4.49
C LEU A 110 22.30 5.37 -3.19
N VAL A 111 22.72 5.95 -2.07
CA VAL A 111 22.08 5.77 -0.77
C VAL A 111 21.75 7.15 -0.22
N SER A 112 20.49 7.36 0.16
CA SER A 112 19.98 8.64 0.64
C SER A 112 19.21 8.45 1.95
N GLU A 113 19.43 9.33 2.92
CA GLU A 113 18.78 9.35 4.23
C GLU A 113 18.33 10.78 4.58
N ASN A 114 17.13 10.92 5.17
CA ASN A 114 16.62 12.20 5.68
C ASN A 114 16.62 12.18 7.22
N ASN A 115 16.98 13.30 7.86
CA ASN A 115 16.83 13.43 9.33
C ASN A 115 15.41 13.89 9.76
N PHE A 116 14.47 13.93 8.82
CA PHE A 116 13.05 14.25 9.03
C PHE A 116 12.15 13.25 8.29
N PRO A 117 10.91 13.00 8.76
CA PRO A 117 10.06 11.99 8.16
C PRO A 117 9.69 12.35 6.71
N THR A 118 9.88 11.41 5.78
CA THR A 118 9.62 11.59 4.35
C THR A 118 8.18 11.99 4.03
N ALA A 119 7.21 11.65 4.90
CA ALA A 119 5.78 11.97 4.74
C ALA A 119 5.29 13.23 5.50
N ALA A 120 6.14 13.92 6.27
CA ALA A 120 5.72 15.04 7.13
C ALA A 120 5.38 16.35 6.39
N GLY A 121 5.12 16.33 5.09
CA GLY A 121 4.75 17.54 4.33
C GLY A 121 5.85 18.60 4.15
N LEU A 122 7.06 18.38 4.68
CA LEU A 122 8.21 19.31 4.66
C LEU A 122 9.05 19.24 3.37
N ALA A 123 8.39 19.22 2.20
CA ALA A 123 9.04 19.22 0.89
C ALA A 123 10.19 18.18 0.72
N SER A 124 10.03 16.97 1.28
CA SER A 124 11.06 15.91 1.29
C SER A 124 11.61 15.55 -0.10
N SER A 125 10.77 15.59 -1.13
CA SER A 125 11.23 15.34 -2.51
C SER A 125 12.15 16.43 -3.05
N ALA A 126 11.99 17.69 -2.61
CA ALA A 126 12.81 18.80 -3.08
C ALA A 126 14.25 18.65 -2.58
N ALA A 127 14.42 18.44 -1.27
CA ALA A 127 15.74 18.18 -0.66
C ALA A 127 16.38 16.89 -1.21
N GLY A 128 15.57 15.84 -1.40
CA GLY A 128 16.05 14.56 -1.96
C GLY A 128 16.63 14.68 -3.37
N PHE A 129 15.91 15.31 -4.31
CA PHE A 129 16.42 15.50 -5.67
C PHE A 129 17.57 16.50 -5.74
N ALA A 130 17.59 17.53 -4.89
CA ALA A 130 18.72 18.45 -4.77
C ALA A 130 19.99 17.72 -4.27
N ALA A 131 19.87 16.91 -3.22
CA ALA A 131 20.97 16.09 -2.71
C ALA A 131 21.46 15.07 -3.74
N LEU A 132 20.55 14.42 -4.46
CA LEU A 132 20.88 13.48 -5.54
C LEU A 132 21.68 14.16 -6.66
N VAL A 133 21.17 15.28 -7.19
CA VAL A 133 21.82 16.00 -8.29
C VAL A 133 23.19 16.51 -7.86
N GLN A 134 23.27 17.12 -6.68
CA GLN A 134 24.54 17.64 -6.18
C GLN A 134 25.55 16.52 -5.85
N ALA A 135 25.12 15.40 -5.26
CA ALA A 135 26.00 14.27 -4.97
C ALA A 135 26.59 13.66 -6.25
N ILE A 136 25.77 13.48 -7.30
CA ILE A 136 26.25 12.99 -8.59
C ILE A 136 27.13 14.04 -9.28
N ALA A 137 26.78 15.32 -9.24
CA ALA A 137 27.63 16.38 -9.79
C ALA A 137 29.01 16.43 -9.11
N ASN A 138 29.04 16.24 -7.79
CA ASN A 138 30.27 16.14 -7.00
C ASN A 138 31.06 14.86 -7.31
N LEU A 139 30.39 13.73 -7.59
CA LEU A 139 31.01 12.47 -8.03
C LEU A 139 31.64 12.60 -9.41
N TYR A 140 30.96 13.30 -10.32
CA TYR A 140 31.38 13.52 -11.69
C TYR A 140 32.30 14.73 -11.87
N GLU A 141 32.58 15.46 -10.79
CA GLU A 141 33.43 16.67 -10.80
C GLU A 141 32.97 17.69 -11.85
N LEU A 142 31.65 17.87 -11.95
CA LEU A 142 31.06 18.78 -12.92
C LEU A 142 31.40 20.24 -12.56
N PRO A 143 31.83 21.08 -13.52
CA PRO A 143 32.14 22.49 -13.30
C PRO A 143 30.88 23.38 -13.23
N ASP A 144 29.70 22.78 -13.39
CA ASP A 144 28.42 23.46 -13.44
C ASP A 144 28.13 24.27 -12.17
N SER A 145 27.69 25.51 -12.37
CA SER A 145 27.18 26.36 -11.30
C SER A 145 25.88 25.80 -10.70
N PRO A 146 25.50 26.21 -9.46
CA PRO A 146 24.22 25.82 -8.89
C PRO A 146 23.02 26.18 -9.76
N ALA A 147 23.07 27.29 -10.51
CA ALA A 147 22.04 27.67 -11.49
C ALA A 147 21.90 26.63 -12.61
N GLN A 148 23.03 26.17 -13.18
CA GLN A 148 23.04 25.17 -14.25
C GLN A 148 22.60 23.78 -13.77
N LEU A 149 22.99 23.39 -12.54
CA LEU A 149 22.52 22.16 -11.92
C LEU A 149 21.03 22.23 -11.57
N SER A 150 20.49 23.43 -11.35
CA SER A 150 19.08 23.61 -11.00
C SER A 150 18.13 23.21 -12.14
N LEU A 151 18.59 23.32 -13.40
CA LEU A 151 17.87 22.82 -14.57
C LEU A 151 17.65 21.29 -14.50
N VAL A 152 18.66 20.56 -14.02
CA VAL A 152 18.58 19.11 -13.83
C VAL A 152 17.67 18.78 -12.64
N ALA A 153 17.90 19.43 -11.50
CA ALA A 153 17.10 19.24 -10.30
C ALA A 153 15.60 19.51 -10.54
N ARG A 154 15.27 20.50 -11.37
CA ARG A 154 13.90 20.81 -11.80
C ARG A 154 13.22 19.62 -12.48
N GLN A 155 13.91 18.97 -13.44
CA GLN A 155 13.35 17.80 -14.15
C GLN A 155 13.12 16.63 -13.18
N GLY A 156 13.99 16.47 -12.18
CA GLY A 156 13.79 15.54 -11.09
C GLY A 156 12.59 15.90 -10.22
N SER A 157 12.54 17.10 -9.66
CA SER A 157 11.42 17.63 -8.87
C SER A 157 11.42 19.15 -9.00
N GLY A 158 10.38 19.76 -9.57
CA GLY A 158 10.35 21.21 -9.86
C GLY A 158 10.94 22.09 -8.76
N SER A 159 10.43 22.01 -7.53
CA SER A 159 10.91 22.79 -6.38
C SER A 159 12.32 22.44 -5.86
N ALA A 160 12.92 21.33 -6.29
CA ALA A 160 14.29 20.96 -5.91
C ALA A 160 15.32 21.92 -6.51
N CYS A 161 15.01 22.60 -7.61
CA CYS A 161 15.91 23.59 -8.21
C CYS A 161 16.30 24.68 -7.20
N ARG A 162 15.36 25.10 -6.36
CA ARG A 162 15.59 26.14 -5.34
C ARG A 162 16.46 25.66 -4.18
N SER A 163 16.48 24.35 -3.90
CA SER A 163 17.34 23.76 -2.85
C SER A 163 18.81 23.64 -3.26
N LEU A 164 19.20 24.06 -4.48
CA LEU A 164 20.61 24.16 -4.86
C LEU A 164 21.29 25.44 -4.38
N PHE A 165 20.54 26.37 -3.78
CA PHE A 165 21.05 27.61 -3.23
C PHE A 165 20.66 27.74 -1.74
N GLY A 166 21.50 28.42 -0.98
CA GLY A 166 21.18 28.91 0.37
C GLY A 166 20.47 30.26 0.34
N GLY A 167 19.90 30.67 1.47
CA GLY A 167 19.26 31.98 1.61
C GLY A 167 17.88 32.05 0.99
N TYR A 168 17.68 33.03 0.10
CA TYR A 168 16.41 33.37 -0.54
C TYR A 168 16.52 33.12 -2.03
N VAL A 169 15.68 32.24 -2.55
CA VAL A 169 15.88 31.63 -3.86
C VAL A 169 14.61 31.74 -4.68
N ALA A 170 14.72 32.33 -5.86
CA ALA A 170 13.66 32.34 -6.85
C ALA A 170 13.80 31.13 -7.78
N TRP A 171 12.68 30.57 -8.21
CA TRP A 171 12.63 29.77 -9.43
C TRP A 171 11.94 30.60 -10.50
N ARG A 172 12.71 30.98 -11.51
CA ARG A 172 12.23 31.71 -12.68
C ARG A 172 11.45 30.75 -13.57
N MET A 173 10.23 31.12 -13.94
CA MET A 173 9.40 30.24 -14.77
C MET A 173 9.99 29.99 -16.15
N GLY A 174 10.72 30.96 -16.70
CA GLY A 174 11.23 30.94 -18.07
C GLY A 174 10.12 31.03 -19.11
N ASP A 175 10.47 31.47 -20.31
CA ASP A 175 9.56 31.66 -21.44
C ASP A 175 9.88 30.71 -22.61
N LYS A 176 11.05 30.07 -22.61
CA LYS A 176 11.42 29.09 -23.64
C LYS A 176 10.71 27.75 -23.43
N GLU A 177 10.33 27.12 -24.54
CA GLU A 177 9.66 25.81 -24.55
C GLU A 177 10.58 24.66 -24.15
N ASP A 178 11.87 24.76 -24.49
CA ASP A 178 12.90 23.78 -24.07
C ASP A 178 13.23 23.87 -22.57
N GLY A 179 12.74 24.92 -21.90
CA GLY A 179 12.98 25.19 -20.50
C GLY A 179 14.41 25.57 -20.15
N SER A 180 15.25 25.98 -21.11
CA SER A 180 16.65 26.30 -20.85
C SER A 180 16.82 27.50 -19.90
N ASP A 181 15.80 28.35 -19.78
CA ASP A 181 15.75 29.57 -18.97
C ASP A 181 14.91 29.41 -17.69
N SER A 182 14.27 28.25 -17.49
CA SER A 182 13.50 27.94 -16.28
C SER A 182 14.40 27.38 -15.18
N MET A 183 15.19 28.25 -14.55
CA MET A 183 16.20 27.89 -13.55
C MET A 183 16.00 28.60 -12.21
N ALA A 184 16.69 28.10 -11.17
CA ALA A 184 16.78 28.77 -9.89
C ALA A 184 17.79 29.93 -9.95
N ASP A 185 17.45 31.00 -9.22
CA ASP A 185 18.16 32.26 -9.17
C ASP A 185 18.26 32.73 -7.71
N LEU A 186 19.42 33.25 -7.32
CA LEU A 186 19.69 33.66 -5.95
C LEU A 186 19.20 35.09 -5.75
N VAL A 187 18.11 35.27 -4.98
CA VAL A 187 17.59 36.60 -4.63
C VAL A 187 18.50 37.28 -3.61
N ALA A 188 18.88 36.55 -2.57
CA ALA A 188 19.81 37.00 -1.55
C ALA A 188 20.45 35.82 -0.80
N PRO A 189 21.74 35.87 -0.44
CA PRO A 189 22.37 34.83 0.37
C PRO A 189 21.80 34.80 1.80
N ALA A 190 22.01 33.70 2.53
CA ALA A 190 21.58 33.58 3.93
C ALA A 190 22.17 34.68 4.84
N SER A 191 23.40 35.10 4.56
CA SER A 191 24.09 36.20 5.25
C SER A 191 23.45 37.57 5.03
N HIS A 192 22.59 37.72 4.00
CA HIS A 192 21.87 38.97 3.77
C HIS A 192 20.82 39.22 4.84
N TRP A 193 20.16 38.20 5.38
CA TRP A 193 19.14 38.40 6.42
C TRP A 193 19.19 37.27 7.46
N PRO A 194 20.28 37.20 8.23
CA PRO A 194 20.60 36.05 9.08
C PRO A 194 19.68 35.92 10.30
N ASN A 195 18.96 36.98 10.68
CA ASN A 195 18.02 36.97 11.80
C ASN A 195 16.70 36.28 11.46
N MET A 196 16.47 35.87 10.22
CA MET A 196 15.26 35.15 9.84
C MET A 196 15.22 33.77 10.51
N ARG A 197 14.12 33.50 11.23
CA ARG A 197 13.82 32.23 11.91
C ARG A 197 12.53 31.64 11.37
N ALA A 198 12.36 30.33 11.54
CA ALA A 198 11.14 29.63 11.23
C ALA A 198 10.80 28.60 12.32
N LEU A 199 9.55 28.63 12.78
CA LEU A 199 8.95 27.63 13.66
C LEU A 199 7.97 26.80 12.83
N ILE A 200 8.21 25.50 12.74
CA ILE A 200 7.32 24.58 12.04
C ILE A 200 6.44 23.87 13.08
N LEU A 201 5.13 24.03 12.96
CA LEU A 201 4.13 23.31 13.75
C LEU A 201 3.70 22.05 12.98
N VAL A 202 4.08 20.88 13.48
CA VAL A 202 3.78 19.60 12.81
C VAL A 202 2.43 19.11 13.31
N VAL A 203 1.39 19.40 12.50
CA VAL A 203 0.00 19.01 12.73
C VAL A 203 -0.24 17.54 12.35
N SER A 204 0.36 17.08 11.25
CA SER A 204 0.27 15.68 10.84
C SER A 204 1.54 15.21 10.14
N ALA A 205 1.94 13.98 10.46
CA ALA A 205 2.98 13.22 9.77
C ALA A 205 2.41 12.15 8.83
N ALA A 206 1.09 12.07 8.68
CA ALA A 206 0.42 11.08 7.85
C ALA A 206 0.61 11.39 6.34
N LYS A 207 0.55 10.34 5.52
CA LYS A 207 0.64 10.46 4.05
C LYS A 207 -0.49 11.34 3.53
N LYS A 208 -0.16 12.29 2.65
CA LYS A 208 -1.11 13.23 2.04
C LYS A 208 -2.21 12.47 1.31
N GLY A 209 -3.48 12.90 1.47
CA GLY A 209 -4.61 12.34 0.71
C GLY A 209 -4.50 12.58 -0.80
N VAL A 210 -4.12 13.80 -1.22
CA VAL A 210 -3.86 14.15 -2.63
C VAL A 210 -2.40 14.57 -2.81
N SER A 211 -1.67 13.91 -3.70
CA SER A 211 -0.29 14.26 -4.02
C SER A 211 -0.20 15.63 -4.69
N SER A 212 0.89 16.38 -4.44
CA SER A 212 1.07 17.71 -5.02
C SER A 212 1.07 17.71 -6.55
N THR A 213 1.65 16.69 -7.20
CA THR A 213 1.69 16.57 -8.66
C THR A 213 0.29 16.42 -9.26
N SER A 214 -0.53 15.51 -8.70
CA SER A 214 -1.90 15.32 -9.18
C SER A 214 -2.76 16.53 -8.87
N GLY A 215 -2.66 17.06 -7.65
CA GLY A 215 -3.46 18.19 -7.21
C GLY A 215 -3.22 19.44 -8.06
N MET A 216 -1.96 19.74 -8.36
CA MET A 216 -1.63 20.97 -9.09
C MET A 216 -2.08 20.94 -10.55
N GLN A 217 -2.03 19.78 -11.21
CA GLN A 217 -2.55 19.66 -12.58
C GLN A 217 -4.08 19.69 -12.60
N GLN A 218 -4.74 19.16 -11.57
CA GLN A 218 -6.18 19.29 -11.42
C GLN A 218 -6.58 20.76 -11.25
N THR A 219 -5.84 21.53 -10.44
CA THR A 219 -6.06 22.97 -10.29
C THR A 219 -5.90 23.71 -11.61
N VAL A 220 -4.82 23.44 -12.36
CA VAL A 220 -4.61 24.01 -13.70
C VAL A 220 -5.80 23.71 -14.63
N ALA A 221 -6.33 22.50 -14.57
CA ALA A 221 -7.41 22.05 -15.45
C ALA A 221 -8.78 22.64 -15.09
N THR A 222 -9.05 22.92 -13.82
CA THR A 222 -10.43 23.13 -13.33
C THR A 222 -10.68 24.43 -12.57
N SER A 223 -9.67 25.04 -11.95
CA SER A 223 -9.88 26.24 -11.14
C SER A 223 -9.98 27.50 -12.01
N GLY A 224 -11.09 28.23 -11.85
CA GLY A 224 -11.29 29.53 -12.48
C GLY A 224 -10.42 30.61 -11.84
N LEU A 225 -10.24 30.57 -10.52
CA LEU A 225 -9.41 31.51 -9.76
C LEU A 225 -7.92 31.40 -10.11
N PHE A 226 -7.47 30.19 -10.46
CA PHE A 226 -6.06 29.93 -10.72
C PHE A 226 -5.50 30.71 -11.91
N ARG A 227 -6.31 30.98 -12.94
CA ARG A 227 -5.89 31.83 -14.08
C ARG A 227 -5.55 33.25 -13.62
N GLN A 228 -6.41 33.85 -12.80
CA GLN A 228 -6.16 35.18 -12.24
C GLN A 228 -4.91 35.19 -11.34
N ARG A 229 -4.70 34.10 -10.59
CA ARG A 229 -3.51 33.95 -9.75
C ARG A 229 -2.22 34.00 -10.57
N ILE A 230 -2.11 33.19 -11.62
CA ILE A 230 -0.85 33.09 -12.39
C ILE A 230 -0.59 34.31 -13.28
N SER A 231 -1.64 34.96 -13.80
CA SER A 231 -1.47 36.12 -14.71
C SER A 231 -1.18 37.42 -13.97
N ASN A 232 -1.80 37.64 -12.79
CA ASN A 232 -1.79 38.96 -12.14
C ASN A 232 -1.24 38.92 -10.71
N ILE A 233 -1.63 37.93 -9.90
CA ILE A 233 -1.28 37.92 -8.47
C ILE A 233 0.19 37.55 -8.26
N VAL A 234 0.63 36.44 -8.86
CA VAL A 234 1.99 35.92 -8.63
C VAL A 234 3.07 36.88 -9.16
N PRO A 235 2.98 37.45 -10.38
CA PRO A 235 3.99 38.41 -10.85
C PRO A 235 4.16 39.62 -9.91
N THR A 236 3.05 40.18 -9.41
CA THR A 236 3.09 41.27 -8.42
C THR A 236 3.71 40.81 -7.10
N ASN A 237 3.33 39.63 -6.60
CA ASN A 237 3.87 39.07 -5.35
C ASN A 237 5.38 38.75 -5.47
N MET A 238 5.85 38.27 -6.63
CA MET A 238 7.27 38.04 -6.90
C MET A 238 8.07 39.35 -6.75
N ALA A 239 7.63 40.42 -7.43
CA ALA A 239 8.31 41.71 -7.36
C ALA A 239 8.31 42.30 -5.94
N ALA A 240 7.15 42.26 -5.26
CA ALA A 240 7.03 42.75 -3.89
C ALA A 240 7.89 41.95 -2.90
N MET A 241 7.93 40.62 -3.04
CA MET A 241 8.72 39.74 -2.18
C MET A 241 10.22 39.95 -2.38
N GLU A 242 10.69 40.05 -3.63
CA GLU A 242 12.10 40.34 -3.90
C GLU A 242 12.53 41.68 -3.31
N GLN A 243 11.69 42.72 -3.45
CA GLN A 243 11.96 44.01 -2.84
C GLN A 243 12.01 43.92 -1.32
N ALA A 244 11.04 43.25 -0.70
CA ALA A 244 11.00 43.05 0.76
C ALA A 244 12.23 42.32 1.28
N ILE A 245 12.72 41.29 0.56
CA ILE A 245 13.95 40.58 0.90
C ILE A 245 15.17 41.51 0.76
N LYS A 246 15.28 42.25 -0.35
CA LYS A 246 16.40 43.18 -0.60
C LYS A 246 16.49 44.26 0.48
N THR A 247 15.35 44.83 0.90
CA THR A 247 15.30 45.89 1.92
C THR A 247 15.16 45.40 3.35
N ARG A 248 15.08 44.08 3.58
CA ARG A 248 14.81 43.45 4.88
C ARG A 248 13.52 43.96 5.54
N ASP A 249 12.51 44.24 4.72
CA ASP A 249 11.19 44.67 5.19
C ASP A 249 10.37 43.44 5.61
N PHE A 250 10.42 43.12 6.91
CA PHE A 250 9.70 41.97 7.45
C PHE A 250 8.18 42.13 7.35
N ALA A 251 7.66 43.34 7.52
CA ALA A 251 6.22 43.56 7.46
C ALA A 251 5.69 43.25 6.06
N LYS A 252 6.38 43.71 5.02
CA LYS A 252 6.01 43.41 3.63
C LYS A 252 6.24 41.93 3.29
N PHE A 253 7.35 41.35 3.75
CA PHE A 253 7.61 39.91 3.63
C PHE A 253 6.47 39.09 4.24
N ALA A 254 6.02 39.44 5.45
CA ALA A 254 4.96 38.76 6.16
C ALA A 254 3.62 38.85 5.43
N GLU A 255 3.25 40.05 4.98
CA GLU A 255 2.02 40.29 4.22
C GLU A 255 1.97 39.41 2.96
N VAL A 256 3.02 39.46 2.13
CA VAL A 256 3.06 38.71 0.87
C VAL A 256 3.06 37.19 1.14
N THR A 257 3.82 36.73 2.14
CA THR A 257 3.89 35.30 2.51
C THR A 257 2.52 34.74 2.92
N MET A 258 1.80 35.44 3.80
CA MET A 258 0.49 35.01 4.29
C MET A 258 -0.57 35.07 3.19
N ARG A 259 -0.61 36.17 2.42
CA ARG A 259 -1.56 36.35 1.31
C ARG A 259 -1.33 35.33 0.20
N ASP A 260 -0.08 35.03 -0.14
CA ASP A 260 0.21 34.07 -1.20
C ASP A 260 -0.09 32.62 -0.77
N SER A 261 0.18 32.27 0.49
CA SER A 261 -0.26 31.01 1.08
C SER A 261 -1.79 30.86 0.98
N ASN A 262 -2.53 31.89 1.38
CA ASN A 262 -4.01 31.87 1.33
C ASN A 262 -4.53 31.81 -0.11
N SER A 263 -3.92 32.56 -1.03
CA SER A 263 -4.28 32.53 -2.46
C SER A 263 -4.03 31.17 -3.10
N PHE A 264 -2.93 30.49 -2.72
CA PHE A 264 -2.65 29.12 -3.13
C PHE A 264 -3.76 28.15 -2.65
N HIS A 265 -4.08 28.15 -1.35
CA HIS A 265 -5.12 27.27 -0.82
C HIS A 265 -6.53 27.62 -1.31
N ALA A 266 -6.80 28.88 -1.65
CA ALA A 266 -8.04 29.28 -2.32
C ALA A 266 -8.17 28.65 -3.72
N CYS A 267 -7.09 28.60 -4.50
CA CYS A 267 -7.09 27.91 -5.79
C CYS A 267 -7.27 26.39 -5.64
N CYS A 268 -6.70 25.80 -4.57
CA CYS A 268 -6.95 24.39 -4.23
C CYS A 268 -8.43 24.15 -3.89
N ALA A 269 -9.06 25.03 -3.12
CA ALA A 269 -10.48 24.94 -2.79
C ALA A 269 -11.40 25.16 -4.02
N ASP A 270 -10.97 25.97 -4.99
CA ASP A 270 -11.66 26.22 -6.27
C ASP A 270 -11.40 25.13 -7.33
N THR A 271 -10.50 24.19 -7.05
CA THR A 271 -10.28 23.01 -7.92
C THR A 271 -11.51 22.09 -7.88
N TYR A 272 -11.79 21.33 -8.93
CA TYR A 272 -12.87 20.34 -8.93
C TYR A 272 -12.37 18.92 -9.24
N PRO A 273 -12.53 17.93 -8.33
CA PRO A 273 -13.04 18.09 -6.96
C PRO A 273 -12.12 18.98 -6.09
N PRO A 274 -12.66 19.63 -5.04
CA PRO A 274 -11.91 20.56 -4.21
C PRO A 274 -10.80 19.87 -3.43
N ILE A 275 -9.68 20.56 -3.29
CA ILE A 275 -8.51 20.07 -2.56
C ILE A 275 -8.39 20.86 -1.26
N PHE A 276 -8.53 20.16 -0.13
CA PHE A 276 -8.37 20.75 1.20
C PHE A 276 -7.10 20.21 1.88
N TYR A 277 -6.06 21.03 1.91
CA TYR A 277 -4.84 20.73 2.65
C TYR A 277 -4.87 21.26 4.09
N LEU A 278 -5.51 22.40 4.30
CA LEU A 278 -5.65 23.02 5.62
C LEU A 278 -6.76 22.33 6.40
N ASN A 279 -6.47 21.97 7.64
CA ASN A 279 -7.47 21.49 8.59
C ASN A 279 -7.76 22.55 9.66
N ASP A 280 -8.56 22.20 10.67
CA ASP A 280 -8.95 23.17 11.69
C ASP A 280 -7.78 23.59 12.61
N VAL A 281 -6.79 22.71 12.80
CA VAL A 281 -5.53 23.06 13.50
C VAL A 281 -4.72 24.07 12.68
N SER A 282 -4.66 23.89 11.35
CA SER A 282 -4.04 24.88 10.45
C SER A 282 -4.70 26.25 10.57
N LYS A 283 -6.05 26.29 10.60
CA LYS A 283 -6.81 27.53 10.79
C LYS A 283 -6.59 28.15 12.18
N ALA A 284 -6.45 27.32 13.22
CA ALA A 284 -6.08 27.79 14.56
C ALA A 284 -4.69 28.43 14.57
N ALA A 285 -3.71 27.85 13.86
CA ALA A 285 -2.37 28.42 13.72
C ALA A 285 -2.38 29.77 12.98
N ILE A 286 -3.23 29.91 11.95
CA ILE A 286 -3.46 31.21 11.27
C ILE A 286 -3.94 32.25 12.28
N ARG A 287 -5.00 31.94 13.03
CA ARG A 287 -5.57 32.87 14.01
C ARG A 287 -4.58 33.23 15.11
N ALA A 288 -3.76 32.28 15.55
CA ALA A 288 -2.72 32.54 16.54
C ALA A 288 -1.69 33.56 16.05
N VAL A 289 -1.21 33.43 14.80
CA VAL A 289 -0.27 34.39 14.22
C VAL A 289 -0.92 35.77 14.02
N GLU A 290 -2.19 35.83 13.59
CA GLU A 290 -2.92 37.10 13.50
C GLU A 290 -3.05 37.77 14.89
N SER A 291 -3.35 37.00 15.95
CA SER A 291 -3.39 37.52 17.33
C SER A 291 -2.04 38.05 17.81
N ILE A 292 -0.94 37.36 17.47
CA ILE A 292 0.42 37.81 17.77
C ILE A 292 0.69 39.16 17.10
N ASN A 293 0.39 39.28 15.80
CA ASN A 293 0.60 40.51 15.04
C ASN A 293 -0.29 41.66 15.54
N ALA A 294 -1.56 41.37 15.84
CA ALA A 294 -2.51 42.35 16.37
C ALA A 294 -2.04 42.91 17.72
N LYS A 295 -1.57 42.04 18.63
CA LYS A 295 -1.05 42.46 19.93
C LYS A 295 0.23 43.28 19.82
N ALA A 296 1.10 42.95 18.85
CA ALA A 296 2.32 43.71 18.59
C ALA A 296 2.09 45.04 17.86
N GLY A 297 0.91 45.26 17.27
CA GLY A 297 0.57 46.44 16.46
C GLY A 297 1.29 46.52 15.11
N LYS A 298 2.06 45.48 14.75
CA LYS A 298 2.80 45.33 13.50
C LYS A 298 2.96 43.83 13.18
N ALA A 299 3.22 43.51 11.91
CA ALA A 299 3.53 42.13 11.53
C ALA A 299 4.92 41.73 12.05
N ILE A 300 4.96 40.80 13.01
CA ILE A 300 6.18 40.21 13.61
C ILE A 300 6.28 38.70 13.37
N ALA A 301 5.19 38.08 12.93
CA ALA A 301 5.13 36.68 12.55
C ALA A 301 4.35 36.51 11.22
N ALA A 302 4.74 35.52 10.42
CA ALA A 302 4.11 35.22 9.15
C ALA A 302 3.90 33.71 8.98
N TYR A 303 2.65 33.27 8.83
CA TYR A 303 2.37 31.86 8.54
C TYR A 303 2.47 31.56 7.03
N THR A 304 2.83 30.33 6.72
CA THR A 304 2.69 29.78 5.38
C THR A 304 2.47 28.28 5.43
N PHE A 305 1.72 27.77 4.46
CA PHE A 305 1.36 26.36 4.35
C PHE A 305 1.63 25.86 2.94
N ASP A 306 2.28 24.71 2.83
CA ASP A 306 2.44 23.98 1.56
C ASP A 306 1.26 23.04 1.32
N ALA A 307 1.43 22.02 0.48
CA ALA A 307 0.44 20.99 0.22
C ALA A 307 0.29 20.02 1.41
N GLY A 308 -0.18 20.50 2.55
CA GLY A 308 -0.44 19.76 3.79
C GLY A 308 -0.81 20.69 4.96
N PRO A 309 -1.18 20.14 6.13
CA PRO A 309 -1.71 20.94 7.24
C PRO A 309 -0.65 21.61 8.12
N ASN A 310 0.64 21.32 7.89
CA ASN A 310 1.74 21.82 8.73
C ASN A 310 1.98 23.31 8.50
N CYS A 311 2.03 24.07 9.59
CA CYS A 311 2.23 25.52 9.57
C CYS A 311 3.72 25.82 9.68
N VAL A 312 4.25 26.68 8.82
CA VAL A 312 5.57 27.29 9.00
C VAL A 312 5.36 28.75 9.37
N VAL A 313 5.87 29.16 10.53
CA VAL A 313 5.79 30.52 11.05
C VAL A 313 7.17 31.16 10.94
N TYR A 314 7.32 32.14 10.05
CA TYR A 314 8.51 32.99 9.97
C TYR A 314 8.43 34.12 10.99
N TYR A 315 9.57 34.47 11.57
CA TYR A 315 9.73 35.59 12.50
C TYR A 315 11.21 36.02 12.52
N LEU A 316 11.49 37.21 13.05
CA LEU A 316 12.86 37.64 13.30
C LEU A 316 13.31 37.21 14.70
N ASP A 317 14.60 36.90 14.86
CA ASP A 317 15.17 36.39 16.11
C ASP A 317 14.86 37.27 17.33
N GLU A 318 14.86 38.59 17.15
CA GLU A 318 14.48 39.57 18.17
C GLU A 318 13.02 39.44 18.66
N GLU A 319 12.13 38.90 17.83
CA GLU A 319 10.71 38.68 18.15
C GLU A 319 10.46 37.24 18.69
N ALA A 320 11.52 36.41 18.80
CA ALA A 320 11.44 35.05 19.33
C ALA A 320 10.72 34.97 20.69
N PRO A 321 10.95 35.89 21.66
CA PRO A 321 10.29 35.79 22.95
C PRO A 321 8.77 35.87 22.85
N THR A 322 8.25 36.74 21.98
CA THR A 322 6.81 36.90 21.74
C THR A 322 6.26 35.70 20.98
N VAL A 323 6.89 35.32 19.86
CA VAL A 323 6.37 34.27 18.96
C VAL A 323 6.47 32.89 19.62
N LEU A 324 7.66 32.49 20.07
CA LEU A 324 7.89 31.19 20.71
C LEU A 324 7.20 31.12 22.07
N GLY A 325 7.16 32.22 22.82
CA GLY A 325 6.46 32.27 24.10
C GLY A 325 4.96 32.01 23.97
N THR A 326 4.33 32.54 22.91
CA THR A 326 2.90 32.33 22.65
C THR A 326 2.59 30.88 22.30
N PHE A 327 3.40 30.24 21.44
CA PHE A 327 3.17 28.84 21.08
C PHE A 327 3.58 27.87 22.20
N SER A 328 4.67 28.14 22.93
CA SER A 328 5.13 27.26 24.01
C SER A 328 4.21 27.28 25.23
N SER A 329 3.58 28.41 25.56
CA SER A 329 2.59 28.49 26.64
C SER A 329 1.34 27.66 26.35
N VAL A 330 0.93 27.60 25.08
CA VAL A 330 -0.24 26.85 24.62
C VAL A 330 0.05 25.37 24.48
N LEU A 331 1.15 25.00 23.83
CA LEU A 331 1.50 23.60 23.55
C LEU A 331 2.02 22.86 24.79
N GLY A 332 2.58 23.60 25.76
CA GLY A 332 3.10 23.04 27.01
C GLY A 332 4.40 22.24 26.83
N SER A 333 4.94 21.72 27.95
CA SER A 333 6.22 20.99 27.99
C SER A 333 6.17 19.57 27.42
N GLY A 334 4.97 19.05 27.09
CA GLY A 334 4.79 17.71 26.53
C GLY A 334 5.10 17.61 25.03
N VAL A 335 5.14 18.73 24.30
CA VAL A 335 5.46 18.76 22.87
C VAL A 335 6.97 18.84 22.67
N THR A 336 7.53 17.92 21.89
CA THR A 336 8.98 17.83 21.64
C THR A 336 9.44 18.76 20.51
N GLY A 337 10.73 19.10 20.51
CA GLY A 337 11.39 19.86 19.44
C GLY A 337 11.71 21.33 19.74
N TRP A 338 11.39 21.81 20.95
CA TRP A 338 11.86 23.10 21.44
C TRP A 338 13.37 23.05 21.71
N LYS A 339 14.12 24.06 21.26
CA LYS A 339 15.55 24.22 21.60
C LYS A 339 15.70 24.73 23.04
N GLU A 340 16.84 24.44 23.67
CA GLU A 340 17.11 24.85 25.05
C GLU A 340 16.91 26.36 25.25
N GLY A 341 16.33 26.74 26.39
CA GLY A 341 15.99 28.14 26.70
C GLY A 341 14.77 28.72 25.96
N SER A 342 14.17 27.97 25.03
CA SER A 342 13.02 28.44 24.23
C SER A 342 11.66 27.98 24.78
N ALA A 343 11.65 26.93 25.59
CA ALA A 343 10.45 26.43 26.25
C ALA A 343 10.18 27.21 27.55
N GLY A 344 8.97 27.74 27.72
CA GLY A 344 8.56 28.47 28.93
C GLY A 344 8.83 29.97 28.91
N ILE A 345 9.16 30.55 27.75
CA ILE A 345 9.18 32.00 27.58
C ILE A 345 7.75 32.52 27.78
N ARG A 346 7.55 33.44 28.74
CA ARG A 346 6.25 34.04 28.98
C ARG A 346 5.98 35.10 27.91
N SER A 347 4.98 34.86 27.07
CA SER A 347 4.43 35.87 26.17
C SER A 347 3.26 36.61 26.84
N SER A 348 3.09 37.88 26.51
CA SER A 348 1.93 38.70 26.90
C SER A 348 0.73 38.52 25.96
N VAL A 349 0.88 37.69 24.92
CA VAL A 349 -0.18 37.34 23.98
C VAL A 349 -0.96 36.16 24.57
N GLU A 350 -2.21 36.42 24.95
CA GLU A 350 -3.16 35.38 25.34
C GLU A 350 -4.00 34.99 24.11
N LEU A 351 -4.00 33.70 23.78
CA LEU A 351 -4.86 33.17 22.72
C LEU A 351 -6.23 32.82 23.30
N GLU A 352 -7.28 33.03 22.51
CA GLU A 352 -8.63 32.56 22.83
C GLU A 352 -8.62 31.05 23.08
N ASP A 353 -9.37 30.59 24.09
CA ASP A 353 -9.34 29.20 24.55
C ASP A 353 -9.58 28.17 23.44
N GLY A 354 -10.49 28.46 22.50
CA GLY A 354 -10.75 27.57 21.36
C GLY A 354 -9.54 27.41 20.42
N ILE A 355 -8.79 28.49 20.18
CA ILE A 355 -7.56 28.46 19.38
C ILE A 355 -6.48 27.68 20.13
N ALA A 356 -6.33 27.98 21.43
CA ALA A 356 -5.34 27.34 22.27
C ALA A 356 -5.57 25.82 22.38
N SER A 357 -6.81 25.39 22.59
CA SER A 357 -7.17 23.96 22.65
C SER A 357 -6.87 23.26 21.32
N ALA A 358 -7.32 23.83 20.20
CA ALA A 358 -7.11 23.22 18.88
C ALA A 358 -5.62 23.04 18.54
N LEU A 359 -4.76 23.99 18.93
CA LEU A 359 -3.32 23.87 18.76
C LEU A 359 -2.70 22.81 19.69
N ARG A 360 -3.10 22.80 20.97
CA ARG A 360 -2.63 21.84 21.97
C ARG A 360 -2.95 20.40 21.58
N ASP A 361 -4.15 20.16 21.10
CA ASP A 361 -4.63 18.83 20.74
C ASP A 361 -4.11 18.39 19.36
N GLY A 362 -3.77 19.36 18.50
CA GLY A 362 -3.48 19.12 17.09
C GLY A 362 -2.00 19.13 16.70
N VAL A 363 -1.11 19.75 17.48
CA VAL A 363 0.33 19.85 17.14
C VAL A 363 1.13 18.77 17.86
N SER A 364 1.71 17.85 17.09
CA SER A 364 2.45 16.70 17.61
C SER A 364 3.91 16.99 18.01
N ARG A 365 4.55 17.93 17.31
CA ARG A 365 5.93 18.35 17.53
C ARG A 365 6.15 19.72 16.91
N VAL A 366 7.19 20.40 17.35
CA VAL A 366 7.70 21.62 16.71
C VAL A 366 9.09 21.38 16.10
N ILE A 367 9.47 22.21 15.14
CA ILE A 367 10.84 22.24 14.62
C ILE A 367 11.26 23.70 14.53
N MET A 368 12.30 24.06 15.26
CA MET A 368 12.87 25.41 15.27
C MET A 368 14.09 25.45 14.36
N THR A 369 14.06 26.32 13.35
CA THR A 369 15.14 26.46 12.37
C THR A 369 15.37 27.92 12.00
N SER A 370 16.43 28.17 11.24
CA SER A 370 16.73 29.47 10.64
C SER A 370 16.84 29.37 9.13
N VAL A 371 17.00 30.53 8.48
CA VAL A 371 17.56 30.59 7.12
C VAL A 371 18.92 29.87 7.10
N GLY A 372 19.20 29.15 6.01
CA GLY A 372 20.33 28.24 5.90
C GLY A 372 21.08 28.31 4.58
N GLU A 373 22.18 27.58 4.55
CA GLU A 373 23.07 27.41 3.42
C GLU A 373 22.55 26.41 2.36
N GLY A 374 23.16 26.44 1.18
CA GLY A 374 22.86 25.49 0.09
C GLY A 374 23.51 24.12 0.30
N PRO A 375 23.47 23.23 -0.69
CA PRO A 375 24.06 21.89 -0.56
C PRO A 375 25.55 21.92 -0.18
N LEU A 376 25.96 21.03 0.71
CA LEU A 376 27.33 20.93 1.22
C LEU A 376 27.94 19.55 0.93
N LYS A 377 29.15 19.52 0.37
CA LYS A 377 29.93 18.28 0.26
C LYS A 377 30.37 17.83 1.67
N THR A 378 30.26 16.54 1.95
CA THR A 378 30.60 15.97 3.27
C THR A 378 31.46 14.73 3.15
N GLN A 379 32.22 14.44 4.21
CA GLN A 379 33.00 13.20 4.39
C GLN A 379 32.20 12.09 5.08
N GLN A 380 30.93 12.35 5.43
CA GLN A 380 30.01 11.31 5.91
C GLN A 380 29.48 10.51 4.72
N TYR A 381 29.89 9.25 4.57
CA TYR A 381 29.45 8.38 3.47
C TYR A 381 28.43 7.34 3.94
N LEU A 382 27.38 7.15 3.14
CA LEU A 382 26.39 6.09 3.27
C LEU A 382 26.75 4.84 2.44
N ILE A 383 27.82 4.90 1.65
CA ILE A 383 28.37 3.80 0.87
C ILE A 383 29.85 3.64 1.20
N GLY A 384 30.25 2.40 1.56
CA GLY A 384 31.62 2.02 1.87
C GLY A 384 32.54 2.04 0.64
N GLU A 385 33.84 1.85 0.86
CA GLU A 385 34.82 1.73 -0.24
C GLU A 385 34.65 0.42 -1.02
N ASP A 386 33.95 -0.54 -0.42
CA ASP A 386 33.51 -1.81 -1.02
C ASP A 386 32.25 -1.66 -1.90
N GLY A 387 31.68 -0.46 -2.01
CA GLY A 387 30.46 -0.20 -2.75
C GLY A 387 29.19 -0.73 -2.07
N GLN A 388 29.27 -1.17 -0.81
CA GLN A 388 28.13 -1.60 -0.04
C GLN A 388 27.58 -0.46 0.83
N PRO A 389 26.25 -0.40 1.07
CA PRO A 389 25.70 0.56 2.03
C PRO A 389 26.40 0.39 3.38
N VAL A 390 26.94 1.48 3.92
CA VAL A 390 27.48 1.49 5.27
C VAL A 390 26.30 1.22 6.19
N ARG A 391 26.36 0.15 6.99
CA ARG A 391 25.38 -0.10 8.06
C ARG A 391 25.37 1.15 8.95
N SER A 392 24.40 2.02 8.75
CA SER A 392 24.35 3.28 9.46
C SER A 392 24.19 2.96 10.95
N ARG A 393 25.22 3.30 11.74
CA ARG A 393 25.12 3.39 13.21
C ARG A 393 24.03 4.38 13.66
N CYS A 394 23.42 5.11 12.72
CA CYS A 394 22.34 6.06 12.94
C CYS A 394 20.93 5.43 13.01
N GLY A 395 20.76 4.14 12.68
CA GLY A 395 19.52 3.40 12.96
C GLY A 395 19.44 2.77 14.35
N VAL A 396 20.53 2.83 15.12
CA VAL A 396 20.69 2.05 16.37
C VAL A 396 21.11 2.91 17.57
N ALA A 397 21.60 4.14 17.36
CA ALA A 397 22.06 5.00 18.47
C ALA A 397 20.94 5.70 19.28
N ASN A 398 19.68 5.74 18.80
CA ASN A 398 18.52 6.12 19.62
C ASN A 398 17.62 4.93 20.03
N LEU A 399 18.07 3.71 19.75
CA LEU A 399 17.40 2.46 20.15
C LEU A 399 18.27 1.59 21.09
N LEU A 400 19.55 1.92 21.27
CA LEU A 400 20.45 1.25 22.23
C LEU A 400 20.75 2.07 23.50
N GLN A 401 19.84 2.96 23.89
CA GLN A 401 19.79 3.47 25.27
C GLN A 401 18.47 3.14 25.99
N LEU A 402 17.74 2.14 25.48
CA LEU A 402 16.65 1.44 26.17
C LEU A 402 16.78 -0.08 26.02
N GLY A 403 18.02 -0.55 25.91
CA GLY A 403 18.40 -1.95 25.79
C GLY A 403 18.80 -2.60 27.12
N GLU A 404 18.33 -2.11 28.27
CA GLU A 404 18.36 -2.83 29.54
C GLU A 404 17.18 -2.37 30.40
N LEU A 405 16.00 -2.92 30.13
CA LEU A 405 14.93 -3.07 31.12
C LEU A 405 14.01 -4.17 30.61
N SER A 406 14.33 -5.40 31.03
CA SER A 406 13.43 -6.54 30.97
C SER A 406 12.06 -6.13 31.54
N SER A 407 11.10 -6.05 30.62
CA SER A 407 9.74 -5.58 30.83
C SER A 407 8.89 -6.60 31.56
N VAL A 408 9.17 -6.80 32.85
CA VAL A 408 8.24 -7.39 33.84
C VAL A 408 8.33 -6.66 35.19
N THR A 409 9.40 -5.90 35.45
CA THR A 409 9.65 -5.28 36.76
C THR A 409 9.14 -3.83 36.88
N ALA A 410 9.01 -3.10 35.76
CA ALA A 410 8.56 -1.70 35.75
C ALA A 410 7.04 -1.55 35.95
N LEU A 411 6.23 -2.49 35.43
CA LEU A 411 4.77 -2.49 35.62
C LEU A 411 4.36 -2.79 37.08
N ARG A 412 5.24 -3.43 37.85
CA ARG A 412 5.02 -3.75 39.28
C ARG A 412 5.26 -2.55 40.22
N ARG A 413 5.95 -1.51 39.76
CA ARG A 413 6.33 -0.34 40.58
C ARG A 413 5.41 0.87 40.41
N MET A 414 4.59 0.95 39.37
CA MET A 414 3.67 2.07 39.14
C MET A 414 2.26 1.88 39.74
N LEU A 415 1.95 0.71 40.29
CA LEU A 415 0.62 0.40 40.82
C LEU A 415 0.24 1.01 42.19
N PRO A 416 1.16 1.48 43.07
CA PRO A 416 0.75 2.07 44.36
C PRO A 416 0.36 3.55 44.34
N LEU A 417 0.50 4.28 43.22
CA LEU A 417 0.38 5.75 43.20
C LEU A 417 -0.98 6.30 42.71
N LEU A 418 -1.98 5.43 42.47
CA LEU A 418 -3.22 5.79 41.77
C LEU A 418 -4.53 5.59 42.59
N LEU A 419 -4.48 5.61 43.93
CA LEU A 419 -5.70 5.57 44.74
C LEU A 419 -5.74 6.70 45.79
N PRO A 420 -6.86 7.45 45.91
CA PRO A 420 -7.08 8.39 47.01
C PRO A 420 -7.20 7.65 48.34
N GLN A 421 -6.59 8.19 49.39
CA GLN A 421 -6.79 7.73 50.76
C GLN A 421 -8.16 8.16 51.29
N ALA A 422 -8.99 7.20 51.71
CA ALA A 422 -10.00 7.38 52.76
C ALA A 422 -10.39 6.03 53.41
N THR A 423 -9.85 5.81 54.62
CA THR A 423 -10.31 5.10 55.84
C THR A 423 -10.80 3.62 55.82
N PRO A 424 -10.64 2.87 56.94
CA PRO A 424 -10.36 1.43 56.92
C PRO A 424 -11.52 0.55 57.43
N ARG A 425 -11.72 -0.64 56.84
CA ARG A 425 -11.95 -1.91 57.56
C ARG A 425 -12.15 -3.14 56.63
N VAL A 426 -11.52 -4.23 57.08
CA VAL A 426 -11.66 -5.67 56.74
C VAL A 426 -10.90 -6.22 55.52
N HIS A 427 -10.06 -7.22 55.82
CA HIS A 427 -9.21 -8.05 54.97
C HIS A 427 -9.94 -8.78 53.83
N THR A 428 -9.26 -8.96 52.69
CA THR A 428 -9.04 -10.27 52.01
C THR A 428 -8.02 -10.15 50.85
N PRO A 429 -7.12 -11.14 50.63
CA PRO A 429 -6.13 -11.13 49.57
C PRO A 429 -6.67 -11.86 48.33
N ALA A 430 -7.34 -11.17 47.41
CA ALA A 430 -7.85 -11.80 46.17
C ALA A 430 -7.70 -10.96 44.89
N THR A 431 -7.39 -9.66 44.99
CA THR A 431 -7.57 -8.71 43.88
C THR A 431 -6.34 -8.50 42.99
N SER A 432 -5.13 -8.83 43.47
CA SER A 432 -3.88 -8.61 42.71
C SER A 432 -3.52 -9.75 41.75
N ILE A 433 -4.15 -10.92 41.89
CA ILE A 433 -3.90 -12.11 41.05
C ILE A 433 -4.76 -12.03 39.77
N ALA A 434 -5.99 -11.51 39.85
CA ALA A 434 -6.92 -11.48 38.72
C ALA A 434 -6.42 -10.67 37.51
N VAL A 435 -5.71 -9.56 37.72
CA VAL A 435 -5.27 -8.66 36.62
C VAL A 435 -4.06 -9.21 35.85
N ALA A 436 -3.10 -9.80 36.55
CA ALA A 436 -1.96 -10.47 35.93
C ALA A 436 -2.38 -11.77 35.20
N THR A 437 -3.34 -12.50 35.78
CA THR A 437 -3.94 -13.67 35.13
C THR A 437 -4.78 -13.29 33.91
N THR A 438 -5.42 -12.11 33.89
CA THR A 438 -6.19 -11.64 32.73
C THR A 438 -5.29 -11.27 31.55
N LEU A 439 -4.17 -10.56 31.76
CA LEU A 439 -3.19 -10.23 30.70
C LEU A 439 -2.44 -11.46 30.16
N ALA A 440 -2.10 -12.41 31.03
CA ALA A 440 -1.50 -13.69 30.64
C ALA A 440 -2.49 -14.61 29.91
N ASN A 441 -3.77 -14.63 30.33
CA ASN A 441 -4.83 -15.35 29.64
C ASN A 441 -5.19 -14.70 28.29
N PHE A 442 -5.06 -13.38 28.16
CA PHE A 442 -5.34 -12.65 26.91
C PHE A 442 -4.25 -12.90 25.85
N THR A 443 -2.97 -12.91 26.24
CA THR A 443 -1.87 -13.32 25.36
C THR A 443 -1.94 -14.81 25.02
N SER A 444 -2.37 -15.66 25.96
CA SER A 444 -2.66 -17.09 25.74
C SER A 444 -3.81 -17.35 24.76
N LEU A 445 -4.93 -16.60 24.86
CA LEU A 445 -6.09 -16.76 23.97
C LEU A 445 -5.75 -16.48 22.50
N PHE A 446 -4.79 -15.58 22.23
CA PHE A 446 -4.38 -15.19 20.88
C PHE A 446 -3.09 -15.86 20.39
N THR A 447 -2.29 -16.46 21.28
CA THR A 447 -1.13 -17.31 20.89
C THR A 447 -1.54 -18.76 20.67
N SER A 448 -2.68 -19.19 21.23
CA SER A 448 -3.24 -20.51 20.95
C SER A 448 -3.84 -20.55 19.55
N THR A 449 -3.35 -21.47 18.73
CA THR A 449 -3.78 -21.72 17.34
C THR A 449 -5.24 -22.18 17.25
N ALA A 450 -5.93 -22.32 18.38
CA ALA A 450 -7.25 -22.91 18.55
C ALA A 450 -8.40 -22.11 17.95
N ILE A 451 -8.30 -20.78 17.79
CA ILE A 451 -9.33 -20.00 17.06
C ILE A 451 -9.30 -20.31 15.54
N PHE A 452 -8.18 -20.86 15.04
CA PHE A 452 -7.97 -21.18 13.63
C PHE A 452 -7.81 -22.68 13.33
N THR A 453 -8.02 -23.54 14.32
CA THR A 453 -8.05 -25.01 14.14
C THR A 453 -9.28 -25.59 14.82
N SER A 454 -10.00 -26.48 14.10
CA SER A 454 -11.19 -27.20 14.57
C SER A 454 -11.10 -27.72 16.03
N PRO A 455 -12.05 -27.41 16.93
CA PRO A 455 -12.12 -28.06 18.23
C PRO A 455 -12.80 -29.43 18.10
N SER A 456 -12.10 -30.48 18.49
CA SER A 456 -12.70 -31.80 18.78
C SER A 456 -13.36 -31.76 20.17
N PHE A 457 -14.69 -31.81 20.23
CA PHE A 457 -15.46 -31.89 21.47
C PHE A 457 -15.65 -33.35 21.95
N PRO A 458 -15.65 -33.62 23.27
CA PRO A 458 -15.97 -34.93 23.82
C PRO A 458 -17.49 -35.18 23.88
N THR A 459 -17.86 -36.44 23.70
CA THR A 459 -19.23 -36.98 23.66
C THR A 459 -19.93 -37.01 25.01
N ALA A 460 -21.18 -36.48 25.10
CA ALA A 460 -22.39 -36.98 25.80
C ALA A 460 -23.27 -35.85 26.39
N PRO A 461 -24.58 -36.08 26.69
CA PRO A 461 -25.66 -36.61 25.84
C PRO A 461 -26.74 -35.53 25.57
N ASN A 462 -27.45 -35.68 24.44
CA ASN A 462 -28.58 -34.83 24.02
C ASN A 462 -29.71 -34.77 25.07
N PRO A 463 -30.43 -33.65 25.13
CA PRO A 463 -31.78 -33.69 24.55
C PRO A 463 -32.17 -32.45 23.71
N LEU A 464 -32.94 -32.73 22.65
CA LEU A 464 -33.91 -31.87 21.98
C LEU A 464 -33.39 -30.68 21.15
N PHE A 465 -32.80 -30.94 19.98
CA PHE A 465 -33.15 -30.29 18.70
C PHE A 465 -32.69 -31.19 17.54
N GLY A 466 -33.57 -31.39 16.55
CA GLY A 466 -33.52 -32.50 15.59
C GLY A 466 -32.30 -32.54 14.65
N ARG A 467 -31.89 -33.77 14.29
CA ARG A 467 -30.90 -34.08 13.25
C ARG A 467 -31.25 -33.39 11.92
N ALA A 468 -30.38 -32.51 11.44
CA ALA A 468 -30.25 -32.21 10.01
C ALA A 468 -29.09 -33.04 9.45
N SER A 469 -29.45 -34.08 8.70
CA SER A 469 -28.56 -34.94 7.94
C SER A 469 -27.74 -34.16 6.92
N SER A 470 -26.50 -34.64 6.71
CA SER A 470 -25.69 -34.41 5.52
C SER A 470 -26.55 -34.32 4.26
N TRP A 471 -26.49 -33.19 3.56
CA TRP A 471 -27.09 -33.07 2.25
C TRP A 471 -26.33 -33.97 1.27
N PRO A 472 -27.00 -34.92 0.59
CA PRO A 472 -26.44 -35.62 -0.56
C PRO A 472 -26.22 -34.62 -1.70
N ARG A 473 -25.25 -34.90 -2.59
CA ARG A 473 -25.10 -34.19 -3.88
C ARG A 473 -26.46 -34.09 -4.61
N PRO A 474 -26.75 -33.03 -5.37
CA PRO A 474 -27.95 -32.98 -6.20
C PRO A 474 -27.90 -34.15 -7.19
N SER A 475 -28.91 -35.02 -7.12
CA SER A 475 -29.16 -36.05 -8.11
C SER A 475 -29.61 -35.39 -9.42
N ILE A 476 -28.77 -35.47 -10.45
CA ILE A 476 -29.16 -35.16 -11.82
C ILE A 476 -30.20 -36.21 -12.23
N HIS A 477 -31.47 -35.80 -12.26
CA HIS A 477 -32.54 -36.58 -12.86
C HIS A 477 -32.40 -36.51 -14.38
N VAL A 478 -31.68 -37.47 -14.96
CA VAL A 478 -31.80 -37.81 -16.38
C VAL A 478 -32.96 -38.81 -16.51
N PRO A 479 -33.98 -38.57 -17.33
CA PRO A 479 -35.04 -39.54 -17.53
C PRO A 479 -34.51 -40.74 -18.35
N GLY A 480 -34.55 -41.92 -17.74
CA GLY A 480 -34.74 -43.21 -18.40
C GLY A 480 -33.57 -43.80 -19.21
N ASN A 481 -32.97 -44.85 -18.66
CA ASN A 481 -32.31 -45.98 -19.35
C ASN A 481 -31.33 -45.65 -20.50
N THR A 482 -30.04 -45.51 -20.18
CA THR A 482 -28.96 -46.32 -20.79
C THR A 482 -27.62 -46.04 -20.10
N THR A 483 -27.02 -47.12 -19.55
CA THR A 483 -25.57 -47.39 -19.37
C THR A 483 -24.56 -46.24 -19.24
N ALA A 484 -23.81 -46.25 -18.13
CA ALA A 484 -22.62 -45.45 -17.80
C ALA A 484 -21.38 -45.69 -18.71
N VAL A 485 -21.61 -45.98 -19.99
CA VAL A 485 -20.60 -46.15 -21.05
C VAL A 485 -20.46 -44.89 -21.91
N SER A 486 -21.41 -43.94 -21.84
CA SER A 486 -21.48 -42.85 -22.84
C SER A 486 -20.58 -41.63 -22.61
N CYS A 487 -19.89 -41.49 -21.46
CA CYS A 487 -18.95 -40.37 -21.26
C CYS A 487 -17.53 -40.68 -21.78
N VAL A 488 -17.29 -41.95 -22.16
CA VAL A 488 -16.03 -42.41 -22.77
C VAL A 488 -16.14 -42.50 -24.30
N GLU A 489 -17.35 -42.54 -24.87
CA GLU A 489 -17.56 -42.77 -26.31
C GLU A 489 -17.69 -41.50 -27.18
N THR A 490 -17.84 -40.30 -26.61
CA THR A 490 -17.92 -39.05 -27.40
C THR A 490 -16.58 -38.36 -27.65
N CYS A 491 -15.48 -38.81 -27.04
CA CYS A 491 -14.15 -38.34 -27.40
C CYS A 491 -13.55 -39.26 -28.47
N ARG A 492 -14.18 -39.29 -29.65
CA ARG A 492 -13.66 -40.00 -30.82
C ARG A 492 -12.42 -39.23 -31.31
N MET A 493 -11.27 -39.75 -30.90
CA MET A 493 -9.92 -39.38 -31.30
C MET A 493 -9.84 -39.05 -32.80
N GLU A 494 -9.82 -37.76 -33.14
CA GLU A 494 -9.04 -37.33 -34.29
C GLU A 494 -7.57 -37.36 -33.86
N ARG A 495 -6.82 -38.31 -34.44
CA ARG A 495 -5.37 -38.37 -34.33
C ARG A 495 -4.79 -37.10 -34.93
N LEU A 496 -4.62 -36.06 -34.12
CA LEU A 496 -3.68 -35.00 -34.42
C LEU A 496 -2.28 -35.60 -34.37
N GLN A 497 -1.63 -35.57 -35.53
CA GLN A 497 -0.30 -36.09 -35.75
C GLN A 497 0.68 -35.49 -34.73
N ARG A 498 1.36 -36.36 -33.99
CA ARG A 498 2.55 -36.00 -33.21
C ARG A 498 3.58 -35.39 -34.17
N HIS A 499 3.71 -34.07 -34.18
CA HIS A 499 4.80 -33.35 -34.79
C HIS A 499 5.43 -32.43 -33.75
N GLY A 500 6.76 -32.54 -33.62
CA GLY A 500 7.59 -31.64 -32.82
C GLY A 500 7.83 -32.07 -31.37
N ARG A 501 8.99 -32.69 -31.10
CA ARG A 501 9.63 -32.64 -29.77
C ARG A 501 9.97 -31.18 -29.50
N PHE A 502 9.40 -30.56 -28.47
CA PHE A 502 9.80 -29.22 -28.04
C PHE A 502 10.89 -29.36 -26.97
N GLU A 503 12.09 -28.85 -27.26
CA GLU A 503 13.19 -28.77 -26.29
C GLU A 503 12.99 -27.59 -25.34
N LEU A 504 13.33 -27.82 -24.07
CA LEU A 504 13.21 -26.89 -22.93
C LEU A 504 14.24 -25.72 -22.96
N THR A 505 14.66 -25.27 -24.13
CA THR A 505 15.76 -24.30 -24.33
C THR A 505 15.31 -22.87 -24.61
N ASN A 506 14.00 -22.56 -24.68
CA ASN A 506 13.50 -21.22 -24.99
C ASN A 506 13.26 -20.28 -23.80
N LEU A 507 13.98 -20.48 -22.69
CA LEU A 507 14.10 -19.50 -21.62
C LEU A 507 15.44 -18.74 -21.77
N TYR A 508 15.66 -18.01 -22.86
CA TYR A 508 16.47 -16.77 -23.00
C TYR A 508 16.41 -16.26 -24.47
N PRO A 509 16.49 -14.93 -24.72
CA PRO A 509 16.22 -14.32 -26.02
C PRO A 509 17.48 -14.22 -26.88
N ASP A 510 17.38 -14.47 -28.19
CA ASP A 510 18.13 -13.71 -29.20
C ASP A 510 17.64 -13.99 -30.65
N ALA A 511 17.56 -12.90 -31.41
CA ALA A 511 17.56 -12.81 -32.87
C ALA A 511 16.42 -13.48 -33.68
N ALA A 512 15.34 -12.70 -33.91
CA ALA A 512 14.41 -12.94 -35.02
C ALA A 512 14.50 -11.80 -36.03
N TYR A 513 15.21 -12.03 -37.14
CA TYR A 513 14.82 -11.61 -38.50
C TYR A 513 15.77 -12.28 -39.50
N ALA A 514 15.41 -13.48 -39.95
CA ALA A 514 15.77 -13.98 -41.28
C ALA A 514 14.98 -15.26 -41.60
N THR A 515 14.46 -15.30 -42.84
CA THR A 515 13.84 -16.44 -43.54
C THR A 515 12.39 -16.74 -43.09
N GLY A 516 11.34 -16.70 -43.90
CA GLY A 516 11.19 -16.74 -45.36
C GLY A 516 10.32 -17.94 -45.73
N ASP A 517 8.98 -17.76 -45.78
CA ASP A 517 8.01 -18.75 -46.27
C ASP A 517 7.16 -18.14 -47.42
N PRO A 518 6.96 -18.79 -48.59
CA PRO A 518 6.54 -18.12 -49.83
C PRO A 518 5.03 -18.07 -50.14
N TYR A 519 4.11 -18.37 -49.22
CA TYR A 519 2.68 -18.55 -49.58
C TYR A 519 1.63 -17.88 -48.67
N THR A 520 1.93 -16.70 -48.13
CA THR A 520 0.92 -15.77 -47.61
C THR A 520 1.33 -14.33 -47.90
N THR A 521 0.90 -13.79 -49.04
CA THR A 521 1.01 -12.35 -49.33
C THR A 521 -0.17 -11.59 -48.72
N GLU A 522 -0.23 -11.52 -47.39
CA GLU A 522 -0.77 -10.34 -46.71
C GLU A 522 0.44 -9.67 -46.06
N VAL A 523 1.02 -8.71 -46.76
CA VAL A 523 2.04 -7.85 -46.19
C VAL A 523 1.30 -6.99 -45.17
N ASP A 524 1.49 -7.26 -43.88
CA ASP A 524 1.08 -6.38 -42.79
C ASP A 524 1.82 -5.05 -42.96
N HIS A 525 1.25 -4.15 -43.78
CA HIS A 525 1.78 -2.83 -43.97
C HIS A 525 1.63 -2.08 -42.64
N GLY A 526 2.75 -1.62 -42.07
CA GLY A 526 2.72 -0.74 -40.92
C GLY A 526 1.93 0.53 -41.27
N ILE A 527 1.32 1.18 -40.27
CA ILE A 527 0.54 2.42 -40.50
C ILE A 527 1.35 3.48 -41.27
N ALA A 528 2.67 3.51 -41.10
CA ALA A 528 3.57 4.40 -41.85
C ALA A 528 3.59 4.06 -43.35
N ASP A 529 3.63 2.79 -43.73
CA ASP A 529 3.65 2.36 -45.12
C ASP A 529 2.30 2.63 -45.80
N LEU A 530 1.20 2.37 -45.09
CA LEU A 530 -0.15 2.68 -45.57
C LEU A 530 -0.30 4.19 -45.80
N VAL A 531 0.02 5.02 -44.79
CA VAL A 531 -0.10 6.48 -44.87
C VAL A 531 0.79 7.08 -45.97
N ASN A 532 1.96 6.50 -46.20
CA ASN A 532 2.90 6.96 -47.23
C ASN A 532 2.62 6.38 -48.63
N SER A 533 1.71 5.39 -48.75
CA SER A 533 1.36 4.77 -50.04
C SER A 533 0.52 5.67 -50.96
N GLY A 534 -0.02 6.77 -50.43
CA GLY A 534 -0.95 7.64 -51.16
C GLY A 534 -2.34 7.03 -51.38
N SER A 535 -2.69 5.96 -50.67
CA SER A 535 -4.02 5.34 -50.69
C SER A 535 -4.94 5.97 -49.63
N GLU A 536 -6.26 5.90 -49.84
CA GLU A 536 -7.21 6.28 -48.78
C GLU A 536 -7.29 5.17 -47.72
N ILE A 537 -7.16 5.55 -46.44
CA ILE A 537 -7.09 4.60 -45.33
C ILE A 537 -8.15 4.95 -44.29
N GLU A 538 -8.95 3.97 -43.90
CA GLU A 538 -9.85 4.10 -42.76
C GLU A 538 -9.11 3.74 -41.46
N VAL A 539 -9.04 4.69 -40.53
CA VAL A 539 -8.40 4.53 -39.23
C VAL A 539 -9.48 4.45 -38.16
N VAL A 540 -9.57 3.30 -37.50
CA VAL A 540 -10.50 3.05 -36.41
C VAL A 540 -9.79 3.30 -35.07
N GLU A 541 -10.21 4.34 -34.34
CA GLU A 541 -9.72 4.57 -32.98
C GLU A 541 -10.54 3.74 -31.99
N THR A 542 -10.03 2.59 -31.59
CA THR A 542 -10.60 1.79 -30.50
C THR A 542 -10.02 2.17 -29.14
N THR A 543 -10.86 2.20 -28.11
CA THR A 543 -10.39 2.23 -26.72
C THR A 543 -9.63 0.94 -26.36
N LYS A 544 -8.85 0.95 -25.27
CA LYS A 544 -8.12 -0.24 -24.77
C LYS A 544 -9.04 -1.47 -24.53
N GLY A 545 -10.35 -1.27 -24.43
CA GLY A 545 -11.38 -2.33 -24.34
C GLY A 545 -12.01 -2.79 -25.66
N GLY A 546 -11.47 -2.38 -26.82
CA GLY A 546 -11.94 -2.81 -28.14
C GLY A 546 -13.18 -2.09 -28.67
N VAL A 547 -13.73 -1.12 -27.94
CA VAL A 547 -14.88 -0.31 -28.41
C VAL A 547 -14.39 0.80 -29.33
N VAL A 548 -14.96 0.87 -30.54
CA VAL A 548 -14.69 1.93 -31.53
C VAL A 548 -15.16 3.27 -30.97
N SER A 549 -14.22 4.19 -30.77
CA SER A 549 -14.45 5.53 -30.23
C SER A 549 -14.64 6.57 -31.33
N ARG A 550 -13.85 6.49 -32.41
CA ARG A 550 -13.89 7.38 -33.57
C ARG A 550 -13.43 6.63 -34.82
N LEU A 551 -13.95 7.06 -35.96
CA LEU A 551 -13.56 6.56 -37.27
C LEU A 551 -13.05 7.74 -38.10
N TRP A 552 -11.88 7.58 -38.71
CA TRP A 552 -11.24 8.61 -39.50
C TRP A 552 -10.96 8.09 -40.90
N LEU A 553 -11.12 8.95 -41.91
CA LEU A 553 -10.63 8.71 -43.25
C LEU A 553 -9.36 9.55 -43.45
N HIS A 554 -8.23 8.89 -43.71
CA HIS A 554 -7.00 9.52 -44.17
C HIS A 554 -6.97 9.48 -45.69
N SER A 555 -7.21 10.61 -46.34
CA SER A 555 -7.21 10.71 -47.81
C SER A 555 -5.79 10.82 -48.35
N SER A 556 -5.59 10.49 -49.62
CA SER A 556 -4.29 10.44 -50.32
C SER A 556 -3.49 11.75 -50.32
N ASN A 557 -4.14 12.88 -50.00
CA ASN A 557 -3.53 14.20 -49.84
C ASN A 557 -3.17 14.54 -48.38
N HIS A 558 -3.04 13.53 -47.52
CA HIS A 558 -2.79 13.65 -46.07
C HIS A 558 -3.86 14.39 -45.27
N ARG A 559 -5.07 14.54 -45.82
CA ARG A 559 -6.18 15.17 -45.10
C ARG A 559 -6.93 14.13 -44.29
N VAL A 560 -7.13 14.41 -43.01
CA VAL A 560 -7.89 13.55 -42.09
C VAL A 560 -9.30 14.11 -41.93
N THR A 561 -10.30 13.32 -42.34
CA THR A 561 -11.72 13.68 -42.18
C THR A 561 -12.41 12.69 -41.24
N PRO A 562 -13.13 13.15 -40.21
CA PRO A 562 -13.89 12.26 -39.34
C PRO A 562 -15.06 11.65 -40.14
N ILE A 563 -15.19 10.32 -40.12
CA ILE A 563 -16.37 9.65 -40.64
C ILE A 563 -17.43 9.67 -39.52
N PRO A 564 -18.59 10.33 -39.72
CA PRO A 564 -19.62 10.40 -38.69
C PRO A 564 -20.24 9.01 -38.47
N TYR A 565 -19.85 8.36 -37.38
CA TYR A 565 -20.56 7.19 -36.86
C TYR A 565 -21.94 7.65 -36.38
N THR A 566 -23.00 7.17 -37.06
CA THR A 566 -24.38 7.51 -36.72
C THR A 566 -24.82 6.74 -35.48
N ASP A 567 -24.48 7.27 -34.31
CA ASP A 567 -25.30 7.07 -33.12
C ASP A 567 -25.79 8.44 -32.60
N GLY A 568 -27.10 8.51 -32.36
CA GLY A 568 -27.90 9.73 -32.49
C GLY A 568 -27.47 10.97 -31.68
N ARG A 569 -27.33 12.09 -32.40
CA ARG A 569 -27.56 13.51 -32.02
C ARG A 569 -27.08 13.99 -30.65
N PHE A 570 -25.93 14.66 -30.65
CA PHE A 570 -25.55 15.66 -29.63
C PHE A 570 -26.10 17.04 -30.01
N ASN A 571 -27.08 17.55 -29.25
CA ASN A 571 -27.44 18.97 -29.22
C ASN A 571 -27.31 19.47 -27.77
N ILE A 572 -26.48 20.50 -27.57
CA ILE A 572 -25.92 20.94 -26.28
C ILE A 572 -26.87 21.84 -25.47
N PHE A 573 -28.09 22.06 -25.94
CA PHE A 573 -29.09 22.87 -25.22
C PHE A 573 -30.38 22.08 -24.99
N HIS A 574 -30.40 21.21 -23.97
CA HIS A 574 -31.57 20.84 -23.16
C HIS A 574 -31.18 19.69 -22.19
N ARG A 575 -31.02 19.98 -20.88
CA ARG A 575 -30.80 18.94 -19.85
C ARG A 575 -32.11 18.16 -19.62
N SER A 576 -32.19 16.94 -20.15
CA SER A 576 -33.22 15.95 -19.78
C SER A 576 -32.70 14.98 -18.70
N LEU A 577 -33.61 14.26 -18.01
CA LEU A 577 -33.34 13.20 -17.02
C LEU A 577 -32.27 12.19 -17.45
N ARG A 578 -32.06 11.97 -18.76
CA ARG A 578 -30.98 11.12 -19.29
C ARG A 578 -29.57 11.69 -19.05
N GLY A 579 -29.41 13.01 -19.05
CA GLY A 579 -28.13 13.68 -18.78
C GLY A 579 -27.68 13.50 -17.34
N TRP A 580 -28.60 13.60 -16.38
CA TRP A 580 -28.35 13.31 -14.97
C TRP A 580 -28.01 11.85 -14.72
N ARG A 581 -28.70 10.92 -15.40
CA ARG A 581 -28.34 9.50 -15.37
C ARG A 581 -26.90 9.27 -15.86
N LYS A 582 -26.47 9.93 -16.95
CA LYS A 582 -25.11 9.79 -17.48
C LYS A 582 -24.05 10.39 -16.53
N VAL A 583 -24.35 11.52 -15.89
CA VAL A 583 -23.47 12.14 -14.88
C VAL A 583 -23.35 11.27 -13.63
N LEU A 584 -24.45 10.69 -13.14
CA LEU A 584 -24.44 9.73 -12.03
C LEU A 584 -23.65 8.47 -12.40
N PHE A 585 -23.91 7.89 -13.57
CA PHE A 585 -23.16 6.72 -14.06
C PHE A 585 -21.66 7.00 -14.15
N ASN A 586 -21.24 8.16 -14.66
CA ASN A 586 -19.82 8.52 -14.74
C ASN A 586 -19.19 8.84 -13.38
N ALA A 587 -19.98 9.27 -12.39
CA ALA A 587 -19.51 9.52 -11.03
C ALA A 587 -19.23 8.21 -10.29
N PHE A 588 -20.05 7.17 -10.52
CA PHE A 588 -20.01 5.92 -9.78
C PHE A 588 -19.38 4.74 -10.52
N LEU A 589 -19.26 4.75 -11.85
CA LEU A 589 -18.64 3.64 -12.60
C LEU A 589 -17.30 4.06 -13.24
N PRO A 590 -16.37 3.11 -13.44
CA PRO A 590 -15.11 3.37 -14.13
C PRO A 590 -15.31 3.73 -15.61
N VAL A 591 -14.38 4.52 -16.17
CA VAL A 591 -14.31 4.79 -17.61
C VAL A 591 -14.13 3.48 -18.37
N GLY A 592 -14.83 3.32 -19.50
CA GLY A 592 -14.80 2.10 -20.31
C GLY A 592 -15.65 0.95 -19.76
N TYR A 593 -16.45 1.18 -18.71
CA TYR A 593 -17.40 0.20 -18.20
C TYR A 593 -18.40 -0.23 -19.30
N PRO A 594 -18.73 -1.52 -19.43
CA PRO A 594 -18.36 -2.63 -18.55
C PRO A 594 -17.02 -3.31 -18.87
N THR A 595 -16.36 -2.96 -19.97
CA THR A 595 -15.14 -3.67 -20.44
C THR A 595 -13.88 -3.40 -19.62
N SER A 596 -13.86 -2.31 -18.85
CA SER A 596 -12.72 -1.91 -18.03
C SER A 596 -12.63 -2.64 -16.69
N VAL A 597 -13.63 -3.45 -16.35
CA VAL A 597 -13.68 -4.21 -15.10
C VAL A 597 -13.96 -5.70 -15.36
N SER A 598 -13.72 -6.52 -14.34
CA SER A 598 -14.13 -7.91 -14.36
C SER A 598 -15.67 -8.06 -14.39
N SER A 599 -16.15 -9.21 -14.88
CA SER A 599 -17.58 -9.47 -15.09
C SER A 599 -18.38 -9.56 -13.78
N ASP A 600 -17.70 -9.92 -12.70
CA ASP A 600 -18.21 -10.07 -11.33
C ASP A 600 -18.22 -8.76 -10.53
N TYR A 601 -17.60 -7.69 -11.03
CA TYR A 601 -17.50 -6.39 -10.34
C TYR A 601 -18.86 -5.85 -9.90
N VAL A 602 -19.85 -5.84 -10.80
CA VAL A 602 -21.17 -5.25 -10.52
C VAL A 602 -21.91 -6.00 -9.44
N ALA A 603 -21.85 -7.33 -9.49
CA ALA A 603 -22.47 -8.18 -8.50
C ALA A 603 -21.83 -7.94 -7.12
N TYR A 604 -20.49 -7.96 -7.07
CA TYR A 604 -19.76 -7.68 -5.84
C TYR A 604 -20.10 -6.29 -5.28
N GLN A 605 -20.05 -5.26 -6.12
CA GLN A 605 -20.24 -3.88 -5.70
C GLN A 605 -21.65 -3.59 -5.22
N THR A 606 -22.65 -4.29 -5.76
CA THR A 606 -24.03 -4.23 -5.28
C THR A 606 -24.13 -4.77 -3.85
N TYR A 607 -23.51 -5.92 -3.60
CA TYR A 607 -23.50 -6.52 -2.26
C TYR A 607 -22.65 -5.71 -1.26
N ASP A 608 -21.47 -5.23 -1.67
CA ASP A 608 -20.59 -4.38 -0.86
C ASP A 608 -21.27 -3.07 -0.47
N SER A 609 -22.01 -2.45 -1.40
CA SER A 609 -22.82 -1.27 -1.12
C SER A 609 -23.92 -1.55 -0.09
N LEU A 610 -24.72 -2.61 -0.30
CA LEU A 610 -25.76 -2.99 0.66
C LEU A 610 -25.17 -3.36 2.03
N GLN A 611 -24.01 -4.00 2.04
CA GLN A 611 -23.25 -4.28 3.25
C GLN A 611 -22.90 -2.96 3.99
N ALA A 612 -22.27 -2.00 3.31
CA ALA A 612 -21.90 -0.71 3.91
C ALA A 612 -23.10 0.04 4.49
N PHE A 613 -24.26 -0.04 3.82
CA PHE A 613 -25.53 0.51 4.33
C PHE A 613 -25.91 -0.09 5.69
N PHE A 614 -25.96 -1.43 5.80
CA PHE A 614 -26.29 -2.09 7.08
C PHE A 614 -25.26 -1.80 8.17
N SER A 615 -23.97 -1.80 7.82
CA SER A 615 -22.85 -1.51 8.73
C SER A 615 -22.93 -0.10 9.33
N THR A 616 -23.35 0.88 8.54
CA THR A 616 -23.50 2.27 9.00
C THR A 616 -24.58 2.37 10.07
N ILE A 617 -25.69 1.65 9.91
CA ILE A 617 -26.81 1.65 10.88
C ILE A 617 -26.40 0.91 12.16
N THR A 618 -25.75 -0.26 12.05
CA THR A 618 -25.27 -1.01 13.23
C THR A 618 -24.25 -0.20 14.02
N SER A 619 -23.32 0.49 13.35
CA SER A 619 -22.34 1.35 14.02
C SER A 619 -22.99 2.48 14.84
N LEU A 620 -24.08 3.08 14.35
CA LEU A 620 -24.79 4.14 15.08
C LEU A 620 -25.46 3.60 16.35
N LEU A 621 -26.07 2.42 16.29
CA LEU A 621 -26.67 1.75 17.45
C LEU A 621 -25.60 1.35 18.48
N ALA A 622 -24.47 0.82 18.04
CA ALA A 622 -23.34 0.45 18.90
C ALA A 622 -22.72 1.68 19.58
N ASN A 623 -22.52 2.78 18.85
CA ASN A 623 -21.94 4.02 19.38
C ASN A 623 -22.75 4.61 20.54
N ARG A 624 -24.10 4.51 20.50
CA ARG A 624 -24.94 4.93 21.64
C ARG A 624 -24.62 4.15 22.91
N ALA A 625 -24.49 2.82 22.80
CA ALA A 625 -24.17 1.95 23.92
C ALA A 625 -22.72 2.14 24.41
N LEU A 626 -21.78 2.39 23.50
CA LEU A 626 -20.39 2.75 23.83
C LEU A 626 -20.32 4.02 24.67
N LEU A 627 -21.05 5.08 24.30
CA LEU A 627 -21.08 6.34 25.07
C LEU A 627 -21.63 6.12 26.49
N GLN A 628 -22.70 5.34 26.62
CA GLN A 628 -23.20 4.91 27.94
C GLN A 628 -22.16 4.07 28.70
N GLY A 629 -21.46 3.17 28.01
CA GLY A 629 -20.38 2.35 28.55
C GLY A 629 -19.24 3.20 29.13
N LEU A 630 -18.87 4.30 28.46
CA LEU A 630 -17.85 5.26 28.89
C LEU A 630 -18.32 6.19 30.04
N GLY A 631 -19.57 6.06 30.48
CA GLY A 631 -20.13 6.82 31.59
C GLY A 631 -20.74 8.16 31.19
N VAL A 632 -21.00 8.39 29.90
CA VAL A 632 -21.78 9.54 29.46
C VAL A 632 -23.21 9.40 29.99
N GLY A 633 -23.59 10.28 30.91
CA GLY A 633 -24.89 10.26 31.58
C GLY A 633 -24.91 9.66 33.00
N ASP A 634 -23.76 9.18 33.51
CA ASP A 634 -23.63 8.72 34.91
C ASP A 634 -22.88 9.75 35.75
N ALA A 635 -23.56 10.35 36.74
CA ALA A 635 -23.01 11.36 37.64
C ALA A 635 -21.88 10.82 38.54
N ASN A 636 -21.75 9.50 38.68
CA ASN A 636 -20.72 8.85 39.49
C ASN A 636 -19.51 8.37 38.66
N SER A 637 -19.52 8.54 37.33
CA SER A 637 -18.41 8.12 36.47
C SER A 637 -17.27 9.14 36.49
N SER A 638 -16.05 8.68 36.84
CA SER A 638 -14.86 9.53 36.84
C SER A 638 -14.33 9.75 35.42
N ALA A 639 -14.17 11.02 35.00
CA ALA A 639 -13.50 11.38 33.75
C ALA A 639 -12.11 10.74 33.62
N THR A 640 -11.40 10.58 34.73
CA THR A 640 -10.10 9.90 34.79
C THR A 640 -10.20 8.43 34.42
N PHE A 641 -11.25 7.72 34.86
CA PHE A 641 -11.48 6.33 34.49
C PHE A 641 -11.75 6.17 32.99
N ALA A 642 -12.59 7.03 32.41
CA ALA A 642 -12.87 7.04 30.98
C ALA A 642 -11.61 7.33 30.12
N MET A 643 -10.77 8.27 30.58
CA MET A 643 -9.50 8.58 29.94
C MET A 643 -8.53 7.38 29.99
N LEU A 644 -8.32 6.78 31.17
CA LEU A 644 -7.43 5.62 31.33
C LEU A 644 -7.91 4.40 30.52
N LEU A 645 -9.22 4.17 30.48
CA LEU A 645 -9.82 3.11 29.67
C LEU A 645 -9.57 3.37 28.17
N THR A 646 -9.75 4.60 27.70
CA THR A 646 -9.46 4.97 26.30
C THR A 646 -7.99 4.73 25.95
N ILE A 647 -7.05 5.15 26.80
CA ILE A 647 -5.62 4.89 26.60
C ILE A 647 -5.33 3.38 26.51
N LEU A 648 -5.96 2.57 27.36
CA LEU A 648 -5.79 1.12 27.34
C LEU A 648 -6.37 0.49 26.06
N LYS A 649 -7.56 0.93 25.62
CA LYS A 649 -8.15 0.53 24.33
C LYS A 649 -7.20 0.83 23.17
N ASP A 650 -6.63 2.03 23.12
CA ASP A 650 -5.71 2.46 22.07
C ASP A 650 -4.41 1.64 22.07
N ALA A 651 -3.86 1.34 23.25
CA ALA A 651 -2.70 0.47 23.38
C ALA A 651 -2.99 -0.95 22.86
N MET A 652 -4.13 -1.52 23.23
CA MET A 652 -4.57 -2.85 22.76
C MET A 652 -4.79 -2.88 21.24
N SER A 653 -5.40 -1.82 20.68
CA SER A 653 -5.58 -1.63 19.25
C SER A 653 -4.27 -1.70 18.47
N ARG A 654 -3.26 -0.95 18.93
CA ARG A 654 -1.93 -0.91 18.29
C ARG A 654 -1.21 -2.25 18.37
N VAL A 655 -1.26 -2.92 19.53
CA VAL A 655 -0.67 -4.26 19.70
C VAL A 655 -1.36 -5.27 18.79
N ALA A 656 -2.69 -5.28 18.75
CA ALA A 656 -3.47 -6.18 17.91
C ALA A 656 -3.15 -5.99 16.41
N THR A 657 -3.04 -4.73 15.96
CA THR A 657 -2.64 -4.38 14.59
C THR A 657 -1.29 -4.99 14.22
N ILE A 658 -0.26 -4.77 15.05
CA ILE A 658 1.11 -5.25 14.78
C ILE A 658 1.16 -6.78 14.78
N VAL A 659 0.57 -7.42 15.79
CA VAL A 659 0.59 -8.89 15.92
C VAL A 659 -0.16 -9.55 14.77
N PHE A 660 -1.33 -9.02 14.40
CA PHE A 660 -2.12 -9.58 13.31
C PHE A 660 -1.44 -9.40 11.95
N ALA A 661 -0.93 -8.20 11.66
CA ALA A 661 -0.19 -7.92 10.43
C ALA A 661 1.05 -8.81 10.30
N HIS A 662 1.82 -8.97 11.39
CA HIS A 662 2.99 -9.84 11.39
C HIS A 662 2.63 -11.32 11.18
N ARG A 663 1.54 -11.79 11.79
CA ARG A 663 1.16 -13.21 11.77
C ARG A 663 0.44 -13.65 10.50
N PHE A 664 -0.41 -12.78 9.95
CA PHE A 664 -1.36 -13.13 8.89
C PHE A 664 -1.21 -12.28 7.63
N GLY A 665 -0.35 -11.24 7.61
CA GLY A 665 -0.20 -10.34 6.46
C GLY A 665 0.02 -11.05 5.13
N LEU A 666 0.90 -12.07 5.10
CA LEU A 666 1.22 -12.86 3.90
C LEU A 666 0.08 -13.81 3.45
N SER A 667 -0.91 -14.05 4.30
CA SER A 667 -2.07 -14.91 3.96
C SER A 667 -3.28 -14.12 3.50
N ILE A 668 -3.32 -12.79 3.68
CA ILE A 668 -4.52 -12.00 3.40
C ILE A 668 -4.81 -11.93 1.90
N GLU A 669 -3.81 -11.63 1.08
CA GLU A 669 -3.98 -11.53 -0.38
C GLU A 669 -4.39 -12.89 -1.01
N PRO A 670 -3.72 -14.02 -0.70
CA PRO A 670 -4.15 -15.33 -1.20
C PRO A 670 -5.56 -15.76 -0.81
N GLU A 671 -5.95 -15.41 0.41
CA GLU A 671 -7.23 -15.78 1.00
C GLU A 671 -8.15 -14.56 1.09
N ALA A 672 -8.09 -13.65 0.10
CA ALA A 672 -8.76 -12.35 0.14
C ALA A 672 -10.26 -12.48 0.44
N LYS A 673 -10.96 -13.43 -0.20
CA LYS A 673 -12.37 -13.71 0.06
C LYS A 673 -12.66 -14.06 1.53
N ARG A 674 -11.82 -14.90 2.13
CA ARG A 674 -11.94 -15.31 3.54
C ARG A 674 -11.70 -14.12 4.47
N TYR A 675 -10.63 -13.36 4.24
CA TYR A 675 -10.28 -12.23 5.11
C TYR A 675 -11.24 -11.05 4.93
N ARG A 676 -11.81 -10.86 3.74
CA ARG A 676 -12.88 -9.87 3.49
C ARG A 676 -14.13 -10.20 4.30
N PHE A 677 -14.50 -11.47 4.40
CA PHE A 677 -15.61 -11.92 5.25
C PHE A 677 -15.26 -11.85 6.74
N LEU A 678 -14.07 -12.33 7.12
CA LEU A 678 -13.63 -12.40 8.51
C LEU A 678 -13.46 -11.00 9.14
N ALA A 679 -13.05 -10.00 8.36
CA ALA A 679 -12.95 -8.63 8.83
C ALA A 679 -14.28 -8.13 9.40
N ASP A 680 -15.38 -8.34 8.67
CA ASP A 680 -16.71 -7.93 9.12
C ASP A 680 -17.22 -8.78 10.28
N LEU A 681 -16.85 -10.06 10.36
CA LEU A 681 -17.13 -10.87 11.55
C LEU A 681 -16.43 -10.29 12.81
N PHE A 682 -15.19 -9.82 12.69
CA PHE A 682 -14.49 -9.15 13.79
C PHE A 682 -15.16 -7.82 14.17
N ASN A 683 -15.54 -7.02 13.18
CA ASN A 683 -16.23 -5.75 13.39
C ASN A 683 -17.58 -5.93 14.09
N ASP A 684 -18.39 -6.89 13.63
CA ASP A 684 -19.70 -7.18 14.20
C ASP A 684 -19.58 -7.75 15.62
N THR A 685 -18.56 -8.58 15.87
CA THR A 685 -18.23 -9.05 17.23
C THR A 685 -17.87 -7.87 18.14
N ALA A 686 -17.11 -6.89 17.64
CA ALA A 686 -16.80 -5.68 18.39
C ALA A 686 -18.07 -4.85 18.70
N PHE A 687 -18.98 -4.70 17.74
CA PHE A 687 -20.26 -4.02 17.97
C PHE A 687 -21.09 -4.70 19.06
N PHE A 688 -21.14 -6.03 19.11
CA PHE A 688 -21.81 -6.74 20.20
C PHE A 688 -21.12 -6.52 21.56
N LEU A 689 -19.79 -6.55 21.61
CA LEU A 689 -19.05 -6.28 22.85
C LEU A 689 -19.30 -4.85 23.37
N GLU A 690 -19.35 -3.87 22.47
CA GLU A 690 -19.69 -2.48 22.79
C GLU A 690 -21.15 -2.34 23.26
N LEU A 691 -22.09 -2.99 22.55
CA LEU A 691 -23.51 -3.00 22.87
C LEU A 691 -23.80 -3.58 24.26
N TYR A 692 -23.13 -4.68 24.62
CA TYR A 692 -23.30 -5.33 25.93
C TYR A 692 -22.41 -4.74 27.03
N SER A 693 -21.44 -3.88 26.69
CA SER A 693 -20.52 -3.30 27.67
C SER A 693 -21.17 -2.61 28.88
N PRO A 694 -22.35 -1.96 28.77
CA PRO A 694 -23.01 -1.35 29.92
C PRO A 694 -23.54 -2.37 30.95
N TYR A 695 -23.76 -3.63 30.55
CA TYR A 695 -24.30 -4.70 31.40
C TYR A 695 -23.23 -5.48 32.15
N PHE A 696 -21.96 -5.27 31.81
CA PHE A 696 -20.85 -5.89 32.53
C PHE A 696 -20.47 -5.05 33.76
N GLY A 697 -20.04 -5.73 34.83
CA GLY A 697 -19.38 -5.06 35.96
C GLY A 697 -18.09 -4.35 35.50
N SER A 698 -17.53 -3.48 36.35
CA SER A 698 -16.43 -2.57 35.96
C SER A 698 -15.27 -3.25 35.25
N TRP A 699 -14.84 -4.43 35.73
CA TRP A 699 -13.77 -5.21 35.07
C TRP A 699 -14.23 -5.84 33.75
N GLY A 700 -15.42 -6.45 33.72
CA GLY A 700 -15.97 -7.04 32.49
C GLY A 700 -16.16 -6.00 31.37
N LYS A 701 -16.54 -4.77 31.74
CA LYS A 701 -16.63 -3.63 30.81
C LYS A 701 -15.28 -3.29 30.19
N VAL A 702 -14.21 -3.18 31.00
CA VAL A 702 -12.85 -2.91 30.52
C VAL A 702 -12.42 -3.98 29.51
N VAL A 703 -12.61 -5.26 29.83
CA VAL A 703 -12.26 -6.38 28.94
C VAL A 703 -13.05 -6.31 27.64
N ALA A 704 -14.37 -6.12 27.72
CA ALA A 704 -15.23 -6.07 26.54
C ALA A 704 -14.82 -4.94 25.58
N LEU A 705 -14.58 -3.73 26.10
CA LEU A 705 -14.22 -2.57 25.29
C LEU A 705 -12.81 -2.64 24.72
N CYS A 706 -11.84 -3.15 25.48
CA CYS A 706 -10.49 -3.38 24.97
C CYS A 706 -10.44 -4.50 23.91
N THR A 707 -11.23 -5.56 24.10
CA THR A 707 -11.37 -6.64 23.12
C THR A 707 -12.05 -6.14 21.85
N GLY A 708 -13.14 -5.36 21.99
CA GLY A 708 -13.82 -4.74 20.86
C GLY A 708 -12.88 -3.86 20.03
N GLU A 709 -12.08 -3.02 20.69
CA GLU A 709 -11.11 -2.17 19.98
C GLU A 709 -10.03 -2.98 19.26
N ALA A 710 -9.50 -4.04 19.90
CA ALA A 710 -8.55 -4.94 19.27
C ALA A 710 -9.15 -5.64 18.03
N LEU A 711 -10.42 -6.06 18.10
CA LEU A 711 -11.14 -6.66 16.97
C LEU A 711 -11.37 -5.67 15.83
N ARG A 712 -11.69 -4.40 16.11
CA ARG A 712 -11.81 -3.33 15.09
C ARG A 712 -10.47 -3.07 14.42
N ALA A 713 -9.38 -3.08 15.18
CA ALA A 713 -8.03 -2.93 14.63
C ALA A 713 -7.67 -4.09 13.68
N ILE A 714 -7.98 -5.33 14.07
CA ILE A 714 -7.80 -6.51 13.23
C ILE A 714 -8.68 -6.42 11.97
N CYS A 715 -9.94 -6.02 12.11
CA CYS A 715 -10.84 -5.75 10.98
C CYS A 715 -10.21 -4.75 10.01
N GLY A 716 -9.68 -3.63 10.49
CA GLY A 716 -9.06 -2.61 9.63
C GLY A 716 -7.91 -3.15 8.78
N VAL A 717 -7.04 -3.98 9.35
CA VAL A 717 -5.94 -4.63 8.60
C VAL A 717 -6.48 -5.66 7.60
N ALA A 718 -7.37 -6.54 8.04
CA ALA A 718 -7.93 -7.61 7.21
C ALA A 718 -8.76 -7.05 6.04
N ALA A 719 -9.65 -6.08 6.30
CA ALA A 719 -10.48 -5.43 5.29
C ALA A 719 -9.62 -4.63 4.31
N GLY A 720 -8.66 -3.85 4.79
CA GLY A 720 -7.81 -3.01 3.92
C GLY A 720 -7.00 -3.84 2.92
N ALA A 721 -6.32 -4.89 3.40
CA ALA A 721 -5.49 -5.73 2.54
C ALA A 721 -6.32 -6.66 1.62
N SER A 722 -7.42 -7.23 2.11
CA SER A 722 -8.30 -8.05 1.25
C SER A 722 -9.04 -7.23 0.20
N LYS A 723 -9.49 -6.01 0.53
CA LYS A 723 -10.08 -5.07 -0.44
C LYS A 723 -9.07 -4.72 -1.54
N ALA A 724 -7.81 -4.42 -1.19
CA ALA A 724 -6.78 -4.15 -2.19
C ALA A 724 -6.58 -5.31 -3.18
N ALA A 725 -6.57 -6.55 -2.69
CA ALA A 725 -6.47 -7.75 -3.55
C ALA A 725 -7.70 -7.93 -4.46
N LEU A 726 -8.91 -7.63 -3.96
CA LEU A 726 -10.14 -7.68 -4.76
C LEU A 726 -10.20 -6.56 -5.81
N SER A 727 -9.83 -5.34 -5.45
CA SER A 727 -9.77 -4.21 -6.39
C SER A 727 -8.74 -4.46 -7.50
N LEU A 728 -7.61 -5.13 -7.19
CA LEU A 728 -6.64 -5.58 -8.20
C LEU A 728 -7.27 -6.58 -9.18
N HIS A 729 -8.03 -7.55 -8.67
CA HIS A 729 -8.78 -8.51 -9.50
C HIS A 729 -9.82 -7.82 -10.40
N PHE A 730 -10.51 -6.79 -9.90
CA PHE A 730 -11.52 -6.08 -10.68
C PHE A 730 -10.94 -5.18 -11.78
N ALA A 731 -9.68 -4.75 -11.67
CA ALA A 731 -9.03 -3.87 -12.63
C ALA A 731 -8.50 -4.66 -13.84
N LYS A 732 -9.00 -4.38 -15.05
CA LYS A 732 -8.55 -5.06 -16.30
C LYS A 732 -7.63 -4.23 -17.20
N GLN A 733 -7.59 -2.91 -17.03
CA GLN A 733 -6.96 -1.99 -17.99
C GLN A 733 -5.90 -1.08 -17.37
N ASP A 734 -5.26 -1.50 -16.28
CA ASP A 734 -4.42 -0.66 -15.41
C ASP A 734 -5.19 0.50 -14.77
N ASN A 735 -6.49 0.30 -14.56
CA ASN A 735 -7.43 1.27 -14.01
C ASN A 735 -7.66 1.14 -12.50
N LEU A 736 -6.73 0.51 -11.77
CA LEU A 736 -6.86 0.24 -10.33
C LEU A 736 -7.09 1.52 -9.50
N SER A 737 -6.34 2.59 -9.80
CA SER A 737 -6.46 3.86 -9.08
C SER A 737 -7.81 4.55 -9.33
N GLU A 738 -8.33 4.46 -10.54
CA GLU A 738 -9.65 4.98 -10.89
C GLU A 738 -10.76 4.15 -10.23
N LEU A 739 -10.67 2.82 -10.32
CA LEU A 739 -11.61 1.88 -9.71
C LEU A 739 -11.73 2.14 -8.20
N ASN A 740 -10.61 2.26 -7.49
CA ASN A 740 -10.58 2.59 -6.06
C ASN A 740 -11.26 3.94 -5.75
N ALA A 741 -11.10 4.96 -6.62
CA ALA A 741 -11.75 6.25 -6.43
C ALA A 741 -13.28 6.17 -6.64
N LYS A 742 -13.74 5.33 -7.57
CA LYS A 742 -15.17 5.07 -7.83
C LYS A 742 -15.81 4.29 -6.69
N GLU A 743 -15.15 3.23 -6.22
CA GLU A 743 -15.59 2.46 -5.04
C GLU A 743 -15.72 3.35 -3.81
N ALA A 744 -14.73 4.21 -3.53
CA ALA A 744 -14.80 5.15 -2.41
C ALA A 744 -15.99 6.13 -2.52
N SER A 745 -16.32 6.56 -3.74
CA SER A 745 -17.47 7.44 -4.01
C SER A 745 -18.80 6.72 -3.76
N GLN A 746 -18.91 5.44 -4.19
CA GLN A 746 -20.08 4.60 -3.95
C GLN A 746 -20.27 4.35 -2.44
N GLU A 747 -19.20 3.96 -1.74
CA GLU A 747 -19.21 3.73 -0.30
C GLU A 747 -19.63 4.99 0.48
N THR A 748 -19.11 6.16 0.10
CA THR A 748 -19.49 7.45 0.71
C THR A 748 -20.97 7.76 0.48
N ALA A 749 -21.47 7.62 -0.75
CA ALA A 749 -22.86 7.91 -1.07
C ALA A 749 -23.82 7.00 -0.29
N VAL A 750 -23.51 5.71 -0.20
CA VAL A 750 -24.31 4.74 0.56
C VAL A 750 -24.22 5.00 2.06
N GLY A 751 -23.03 5.35 2.57
CA GLY A 751 -22.82 5.74 3.96
C GLY A 751 -23.66 6.96 4.36
N LEU A 752 -23.79 7.97 3.51
CA LEU A 752 -24.67 9.13 3.77
C LEU A 752 -26.14 8.72 3.89
N ILE A 753 -26.62 7.83 3.02
CA ILE A 753 -27.98 7.30 3.11
C ILE A 753 -28.15 6.47 4.39
N GLY A 754 -27.16 5.62 4.72
CA GLY A 754 -27.13 4.84 5.95
C GLY A 754 -27.14 5.70 7.20
N LEU A 755 -26.41 6.82 7.23
CA LEU A 755 -26.41 7.77 8.33
C LEU A 755 -27.78 8.43 8.52
N LEU A 756 -28.43 8.85 7.43
CA LEU A 756 -29.77 9.46 7.48
C LEU A 756 -30.79 8.46 8.05
N VAL A 757 -30.85 7.25 7.49
CA VAL A 757 -31.77 6.20 7.96
C VAL A 757 -31.44 5.79 9.39
N GLY A 758 -30.16 5.57 9.70
CA GLY A 758 -29.71 5.17 11.03
C GLY A 758 -30.00 6.22 12.10
N THR A 759 -29.93 7.51 11.79
CA THR A 759 -30.31 8.58 12.73
C THR A 759 -31.79 8.51 13.08
N ILE A 760 -32.66 8.24 12.10
CA ILE A 760 -34.09 8.04 12.33
C ILE A 760 -34.32 6.78 13.18
N VAL A 761 -33.64 5.68 12.85
CA VAL A 761 -33.72 4.42 13.59
C VAL A 761 -33.31 4.58 15.06
N VAL A 762 -32.18 5.23 15.33
CA VAL A 762 -31.69 5.50 16.70
C VAL A 762 -32.69 6.35 17.50
N ARG A 763 -33.40 7.26 16.83
CA ARG A 763 -34.42 8.12 17.46
C ARG A 763 -35.72 7.39 17.79
N VAL A 764 -36.12 6.43 16.96
CA VAL A 764 -37.41 5.70 17.10
C VAL A 764 -37.26 4.45 17.98
N VAL A 765 -36.11 3.77 17.92
CA VAL A 765 -35.87 2.53 18.65
C VAL A 765 -35.04 2.80 19.90
N GLU A 766 -35.74 2.99 21.03
CA GLU A 766 -35.10 3.30 22.31
C GLU A 766 -35.07 2.11 23.28
N ASP A 767 -35.99 1.16 23.15
CA ASP A 767 -36.05 -0.04 24.01
C ASP A 767 -34.84 -0.97 23.77
N HIS A 768 -34.19 -1.41 24.85
CA HIS A 768 -32.97 -2.21 24.74
C HIS A 768 -33.18 -3.55 24.03
N ARG A 769 -34.29 -4.25 24.30
CA ARG A 769 -34.57 -5.54 23.63
C ARG A 769 -34.78 -5.31 22.14
N ALA A 770 -35.53 -4.27 21.78
CA ALA A 770 -35.72 -3.86 20.39
C ALA A 770 -34.39 -3.51 19.70
N VAL A 771 -33.49 -2.78 20.37
CA VAL A 771 -32.14 -2.46 19.85
C VAL A 771 -31.32 -3.74 19.62
N VAL A 772 -31.32 -4.70 20.54
CA VAL A 772 -30.57 -5.96 20.39
C VAL A 772 -31.13 -6.81 19.24
N TYR A 773 -32.46 -6.96 19.14
CA TYR A 773 -33.06 -7.71 18.04
C TYR A 773 -32.79 -7.04 16.68
N LEU A 774 -32.89 -5.71 16.62
CA LEU A 774 -32.59 -4.95 15.43
C LEU A 774 -31.10 -5.05 15.05
N MET A 775 -30.19 -4.91 16.03
CA MET A 775 -28.75 -5.11 15.82
C MET A 775 -28.48 -6.50 15.25
N MET A 776 -29.09 -7.54 15.82
CA MET A 776 -28.91 -8.90 15.35
C MET A 776 -29.42 -9.08 13.91
N ALA A 777 -30.60 -8.54 13.58
CA ALA A 777 -31.13 -8.58 12.22
C ALA A 777 -30.23 -7.84 11.22
N LEU A 778 -29.74 -6.65 11.58
CA LEU A 778 -28.84 -5.84 10.74
C LEU A 778 -27.47 -6.50 10.57
N VAL A 779 -26.89 -7.09 11.61
CA VAL A 779 -25.63 -7.85 11.53
C VAL A 779 -25.80 -9.09 10.65
N PHE A 780 -26.92 -9.83 10.78
CA PHE A 780 -27.20 -10.94 9.88
C PHE A 780 -27.32 -10.48 8.42
N ALA A 781 -28.00 -9.36 8.17
CA ALA A 781 -28.08 -8.77 6.83
C ALA A 781 -26.70 -8.33 6.32
N HIS A 782 -25.90 -7.68 7.17
CA HIS A 782 -24.53 -7.24 6.91
C HIS A 782 -23.63 -8.42 6.48
N LEU A 783 -23.55 -9.46 7.31
CA LEU A 783 -22.75 -10.66 7.02
C LEU A 783 -23.28 -11.43 5.81
N TRP A 784 -24.60 -11.47 5.60
CA TRP A 784 -25.20 -12.13 4.44
C TRP A 784 -24.84 -11.41 3.14
N MET A 785 -24.87 -10.07 3.12
CA MET A 785 -24.42 -9.28 1.97
C MET A 785 -22.93 -9.51 1.69
N ASN A 786 -22.07 -9.46 2.70
CA ASN A 786 -20.64 -9.76 2.52
C ASN A 786 -20.44 -11.18 1.97
N TYR A 787 -21.10 -12.20 2.55
CA TYR A 787 -21.02 -13.58 2.05
C TYR A 787 -21.41 -13.65 0.57
N LYS A 788 -22.51 -13.02 0.16
CA LYS A 788 -22.91 -12.97 -1.25
C LYS A 788 -21.90 -12.24 -2.13
N GLY A 789 -21.34 -11.14 -1.64
CA GLY A 789 -20.26 -10.40 -2.29
C GLY A 789 -19.04 -11.28 -2.56
N VAL A 790 -18.42 -11.85 -1.54
CA VAL A 790 -17.21 -12.67 -1.73
C VAL A 790 -17.47 -13.96 -2.51
N ARG A 791 -18.70 -14.49 -2.49
CA ARG A 791 -19.10 -15.68 -3.26
C ARG A 791 -19.25 -15.42 -4.74
N CYS A 792 -19.59 -14.20 -5.17
CA CYS A 792 -19.71 -13.90 -6.59
C CYS A 792 -18.38 -13.54 -7.25
N VAL A 793 -17.29 -13.36 -6.47
CA VAL A 793 -15.98 -13.02 -7.03
C VAL A 793 -15.35 -14.23 -7.70
N GLU A 794 -14.91 -14.08 -8.94
CA GLU A 794 -14.36 -15.13 -9.82
C GLU A 794 -12.83 -14.98 -9.95
N MET A 795 -12.11 -14.97 -8.82
CA MET A 795 -10.65 -14.76 -8.82
C MET A 795 -9.89 -15.82 -9.63
N ASN A 796 -9.03 -15.38 -10.55
CA ASN A 796 -8.23 -16.23 -11.45
C ASN A 796 -6.84 -16.61 -10.92
N THR A 797 -6.43 -16.10 -9.75
CA THR A 797 -5.21 -16.53 -9.06
C THR A 797 -5.41 -17.89 -8.40
N LEU A 798 -4.33 -18.61 -8.08
CA LEU A 798 -4.44 -19.91 -7.39
C LEU A 798 -4.03 -19.76 -5.91
N ASN A 799 -4.99 -19.96 -5.00
CA ASN A 799 -4.69 -20.29 -3.61
C ASN A 799 -4.74 -21.81 -3.42
N LYS A 800 -4.41 -22.29 -2.20
CA LYS A 800 -4.29 -23.73 -1.93
C LYS A 800 -5.59 -24.48 -2.21
N GLN A 801 -6.72 -23.88 -1.86
CA GLN A 801 -8.04 -24.49 -2.08
C GLN A 801 -8.41 -24.53 -3.56
N ARG A 802 -8.28 -23.42 -4.30
CA ARG A 802 -8.60 -23.34 -5.73
C ARG A 802 -7.72 -24.29 -6.54
N ALA A 803 -6.43 -24.34 -6.23
CA ALA A 803 -5.51 -25.32 -6.84
C ALA A 803 -5.92 -26.77 -6.54
N THR A 804 -6.40 -27.03 -5.32
CA THR A 804 -6.89 -28.36 -4.93
C THR A 804 -8.15 -28.75 -5.71
N ILE A 805 -9.15 -27.88 -5.77
CA ILE A 805 -10.39 -28.14 -6.51
C ILE A 805 -10.08 -28.39 -7.99
N LEU A 806 -9.23 -27.56 -8.57
CA LEU A 806 -8.89 -27.62 -9.99
C LEU A 806 -8.15 -28.91 -10.34
N PHE A 807 -7.11 -29.26 -9.58
CA PHE A 807 -6.29 -30.42 -9.91
C PHE A 807 -7.00 -31.73 -9.58
N ASP A 808 -7.81 -31.77 -8.52
CA ASP A 808 -8.66 -32.93 -8.23
C ASP A 808 -9.64 -33.19 -9.38
N TRP A 809 -10.28 -32.15 -9.93
CA TRP A 809 -11.13 -32.30 -11.10
C TRP A 809 -10.36 -32.77 -12.33
N TYR A 810 -9.18 -32.20 -12.59
CA TYR A 810 -8.34 -32.62 -13.72
C TYR A 810 -7.96 -34.11 -13.64
N MET A 811 -7.57 -34.60 -12.46
CA MET A 811 -7.23 -36.02 -12.25
C MET A 811 -8.41 -36.96 -12.50
N ASN A 812 -9.64 -36.50 -12.28
CA ASN A 812 -10.85 -37.30 -12.51
C ASN A 812 -11.37 -37.23 -13.95
N CYS A 813 -11.25 -36.07 -14.61
CA CYS A 813 -11.98 -35.78 -15.85
C CYS A 813 -11.10 -35.34 -17.04
N MET A 814 -9.79 -35.18 -16.85
CA MET A 814 -8.87 -34.57 -17.82
C MET A 814 -9.29 -33.18 -18.31
N GLU A 815 -10.13 -32.48 -17.57
CA GLU A 815 -10.60 -31.14 -17.90
C GLU A 815 -10.17 -30.13 -16.84
N VAL A 816 -10.08 -28.86 -17.24
CA VAL A 816 -9.77 -27.75 -16.34
C VAL A 816 -11.00 -26.86 -16.27
N TRP A 817 -11.49 -26.65 -15.04
CA TRP A 817 -12.59 -25.74 -14.77
C TRP A 817 -12.19 -24.28 -14.95
N THR A 818 -13.18 -23.43 -15.25
CA THR A 818 -13.00 -21.98 -15.29
C THR A 818 -12.93 -21.41 -13.87
N PRO A 819 -12.36 -20.19 -13.67
CA PRO A 819 -12.40 -19.49 -12.39
C PRO A 819 -13.81 -19.40 -11.79
N LYS A 820 -14.83 -19.21 -12.63
CA LYS A 820 -16.23 -19.18 -12.22
C LYS A 820 -16.68 -20.49 -11.56
N THR A 821 -16.46 -21.63 -12.21
CA THR A 821 -16.88 -22.94 -11.69
C THR A 821 -16.11 -23.28 -10.41
N VAL A 822 -14.82 -22.98 -10.33
CA VAL A 822 -14.05 -23.18 -9.09
C VAL A 822 -14.54 -22.26 -7.96
N ALA A 823 -14.89 -21.01 -8.27
CA ALA A 823 -15.47 -20.09 -7.28
C ALA A 823 -16.79 -20.62 -6.70
N GLU A 824 -17.61 -21.32 -7.49
CA GLU A 824 -18.84 -21.96 -7.01
C GLU A 824 -18.58 -23.08 -5.98
N GLU A 825 -17.46 -23.79 -6.07
CA GLU A 825 -17.07 -24.87 -5.15
C GLU A 825 -16.23 -24.38 -3.94
N GLU A 826 -15.71 -23.16 -4.00
CA GLU A 826 -14.83 -22.60 -2.97
C GLU A 826 -15.54 -22.37 -1.62
N ARG A 827 -14.90 -22.75 -0.52
CA ARG A 827 -15.42 -22.53 0.84
C ARG A 827 -14.82 -21.28 1.44
N ILE A 828 -15.67 -20.28 1.72
CA ILE A 828 -15.22 -18.97 2.20
C ILE A 828 -14.57 -18.99 3.59
N LEU A 829 -15.14 -19.75 4.53
CA LEU A 829 -14.71 -19.70 5.95
C LEU A 829 -13.81 -20.87 6.35
N PHE A 830 -14.25 -22.09 6.05
CA PHE A 830 -13.65 -23.30 6.57
C PHE A 830 -13.32 -24.28 5.45
N TRP A 831 -12.03 -24.37 5.14
CA TRP A 831 -11.44 -25.45 4.38
C TRP A 831 -10.55 -26.27 5.33
N ASP A 832 -10.73 -27.58 5.34
CA ASP A 832 -10.05 -28.49 6.29
C ASP A 832 -8.62 -28.83 5.86
N GLY A 833 -8.23 -28.49 4.63
CA GLY A 833 -6.91 -28.75 4.05
C GLY A 833 -6.62 -30.24 3.86
N ILE A 834 -7.64 -31.09 3.92
CA ILE A 834 -7.50 -32.54 3.82
C ILE A 834 -7.57 -32.93 2.34
N ILE A 835 -6.50 -33.56 1.84
CA ILE A 835 -6.41 -34.08 0.49
C ILE A 835 -6.83 -35.54 0.48
N ARG A 836 -7.58 -35.91 -0.55
CA ARG A 836 -8.13 -37.25 -0.75
C ARG A 836 -7.39 -37.99 -1.86
N ASN A 837 -7.35 -39.31 -1.78
CA ASN A 837 -6.76 -40.16 -2.81
C ASN A 837 -7.77 -40.52 -3.91
N ALA A 838 -7.35 -41.32 -4.89
CA ALA A 838 -8.19 -41.80 -5.99
C ALA A 838 -9.49 -42.54 -5.56
N ASN A 839 -9.55 -43.03 -4.32
CA ASN A 839 -10.71 -43.72 -3.75
C ASN A 839 -11.59 -42.79 -2.89
N ASP A 840 -11.40 -41.47 -2.97
CA ASP A 840 -12.04 -40.44 -2.14
C ASP A 840 -11.74 -40.58 -0.63
N GLU A 841 -10.62 -41.23 -0.27
CA GLU A 841 -10.23 -41.41 1.14
C GLU A 841 -9.33 -40.28 1.62
N PRO A 842 -9.52 -39.74 2.84
CA PRO A 842 -8.66 -38.70 3.38
C PRO A 842 -7.29 -39.27 3.75
N VAL A 843 -6.23 -38.79 3.08
CA VAL A 843 -4.88 -39.37 3.18
C VAL A 843 -3.83 -38.41 3.71
N CYS A 844 -3.86 -37.13 3.35
CA CYS A 844 -2.78 -36.20 3.72
C CYS A 844 -3.21 -34.74 3.89
N ARG A 845 -2.29 -33.95 4.45
CA ARG A 845 -2.29 -32.49 4.40
C ARG A 845 -1.02 -32.01 3.70
N ILE A 846 -1.16 -31.03 2.82
CA ILE A 846 -0.06 -30.44 2.05
C ILE A 846 0.15 -29.01 2.52
N ASP A 847 1.40 -28.63 2.77
CA ASP A 847 1.77 -27.26 3.12
C ASP A 847 3.16 -26.89 2.64
N PHE A 848 3.38 -25.61 2.33
CA PHE A 848 4.73 -25.06 2.21
C PHE A 848 5.41 -25.00 3.58
N ALA A 849 6.67 -25.43 3.66
CA ALA A 849 7.45 -25.44 4.88
C ALA A 849 7.97 -24.04 5.20
N LYS A 850 7.90 -23.66 6.48
CA LYS A 850 8.40 -22.35 6.95
C LYS A 850 9.92 -22.31 7.15
N SER A 851 10.55 -23.46 7.20
CA SER A 851 11.99 -23.65 7.34
C SER A 851 12.35 -25.09 7.01
N TYR A 852 13.63 -25.39 6.80
CA TYR A 852 14.10 -26.76 6.64
C TYR A 852 13.76 -27.65 7.86
N VAL A 853 13.80 -27.08 9.07
CA VAL A 853 13.40 -27.80 10.30
C VAL A 853 11.89 -28.10 10.29
N ASP A 854 11.07 -27.15 9.83
CA ASP A 854 9.63 -27.38 9.61
C ASP A 854 9.33 -28.27 8.40
N ALA A 855 10.29 -28.57 7.53
CA ALA A 855 10.14 -29.62 6.52
C ALA A 855 10.41 -30.99 7.15
N MET A 856 11.58 -31.15 7.78
CA MET A 856 12.07 -32.39 8.38
C MET A 856 11.31 -32.84 9.64
N GLY A 857 10.66 -31.93 10.34
CA GLY A 857 9.92 -32.25 11.57
C GLY A 857 10.80 -32.34 12.82
N PRO A 858 10.20 -32.53 14.00
CA PRO A 858 10.93 -32.50 15.28
C PRO A 858 11.94 -33.64 15.38
N ALA A 859 13.15 -33.32 15.87
CA ALA A 859 14.30 -34.23 15.94
C ALA A 859 14.07 -35.55 16.69
N ARG A 860 13.03 -35.62 17.54
CA ARG A 860 12.62 -36.83 18.28
C ARG A 860 11.74 -37.80 17.47
N SER A 861 11.24 -37.38 16.30
CA SER A 861 10.34 -38.17 15.44
C SER A 861 11.05 -38.89 14.30
N ARG A 862 12.25 -39.46 14.55
CA ARG A 862 13.16 -40.12 13.57
C ARG A 862 12.61 -41.38 12.87
N LYS A 863 11.33 -41.44 12.55
CA LYS A 863 10.88 -42.24 11.42
C LYS A 863 11.35 -41.49 10.16
N GLU A 864 11.97 -42.20 9.23
CA GLU A 864 12.65 -41.66 8.05
C GLU A 864 11.68 -40.76 7.26
N VAL A 865 11.96 -39.45 7.14
CA VAL A 865 11.20 -38.55 6.26
C VAL A 865 11.65 -38.81 4.85
N ILE A 866 10.72 -39.08 3.93
CA ILE A 866 11.06 -39.30 2.53
C ILE A 866 11.19 -37.94 1.85
N VAL A 867 12.35 -37.70 1.25
CA VAL A 867 12.65 -36.48 0.51
C VAL A 867 12.58 -36.79 -0.98
N VAL A 868 11.73 -36.09 -1.71
CA VAL A 868 11.49 -36.28 -3.15
C VAL A 868 11.71 -34.95 -3.86
N ASP A 869 12.73 -34.88 -4.68
CA ASP A 869 13.03 -33.70 -5.49
C ASP A 869 12.11 -33.61 -6.72
N GLY A 870 11.82 -32.38 -7.12
CA GLY A 870 11.12 -32.02 -8.34
C GLY A 870 11.73 -30.76 -8.96
N PRO A 871 11.21 -30.30 -10.11
CA PRO A 871 11.72 -29.10 -10.77
C PRO A 871 11.59 -27.87 -9.85
N LEU A 872 12.73 -27.38 -9.36
CA LEU A 872 12.86 -26.23 -8.44
C LEU A 872 12.00 -26.30 -7.17
N HIS A 873 11.64 -27.50 -6.72
CA HIS A 873 11.00 -27.74 -5.43
C HIS A 873 11.41 -29.10 -4.86
N THR A 874 11.33 -29.25 -3.54
CA THR A 874 11.58 -30.50 -2.85
C THR A 874 10.42 -30.79 -1.90
N ARG A 875 9.91 -32.02 -1.93
CA ARG A 875 8.79 -32.49 -1.11
C ARG A 875 9.31 -33.40 -0.01
N PHE A 876 8.86 -33.15 1.22
CA PHE A 876 9.22 -33.90 2.41
C PHE A 876 7.96 -34.60 2.92
N ILE A 877 7.89 -35.92 2.69
CA ILE A 877 6.75 -36.76 3.06
C ILE A 877 7.04 -37.34 4.44
N ARG A 878 6.28 -36.86 5.43
CA ARG A 878 6.45 -37.29 6.81
C ARG A 878 5.72 -38.62 7.08
N PRO A 879 6.31 -39.48 7.92
CA PRO A 879 5.68 -40.72 8.33
C PRO A 879 4.40 -40.45 9.12
N TYR A 880 3.38 -41.27 8.86
CA TYR A 880 2.14 -41.26 9.62
C TYR A 880 1.85 -42.67 10.16
N ALA A 881 1.17 -42.73 11.31
CA ALA A 881 0.67 -43.98 11.87
C ALA A 881 -0.65 -44.36 11.18
N PRO A 882 -1.02 -45.64 11.12
CA PRO A 882 -2.36 -46.06 10.69
C PRO A 882 -3.43 -45.25 11.43
N GLY A 883 -4.36 -44.63 10.69
CA GLY A 883 -5.40 -43.76 11.23
C GLY A 883 -5.03 -42.28 11.42
N ARG A 884 -3.80 -41.85 11.09
CA ARG A 884 -3.42 -40.42 11.03
C ARG A 884 -3.17 -39.97 9.59
N LEU A 885 -3.47 -38.71 9.28
CA LEU A 885 -3.18 -38.12 7.96
C LEU A 885 -1.66 -37.95 7.78
N ALA A 886 -1.17 -38.25 6.59
CA ALA A 886 0.19 -37.91 6.17
C ALA A 886 0.39 -36.39 6.12
N GLN A 887 1.64 -35.94 6.22
CA GLN A 887 1.99 -34.54 6.01
C GLN A 887 3.03 -34.45 4.91
N ILE A 888 2.70 -33.72 3.84
CA ILE A 888 3.65 -33.36 2.78
C ILE A 888 4.05 -31.91 3.00
N LYS A 889 5.35 -31.67 3.16
CA LYS A 889 5.93 -30.34 3.28
C LYS A 889 6.70 -30.00 2.02
N ILE A 890 6.40 -28.86 1.40
CA ILE A 890 7.05 -28.40 0.17
C ILE A 890 8.04 -27.31 0.51
N LEU A 891 9.26 -27.39 0.00
CA LEU A 891 10.27 -26.34 0.08
C LEU A 891 10.72 -25.96 -1.34
N MET A 892 10.72 -24.67 -1.66
CA MET A 892 11.10 -24.20 -3.00
C MET A 892 12.60 -23.94 -3.06
N TRP A 893 13.21 -24.10 -4.24
CA TRP A 893 14.60 -23.67 -4.48
C TRP A 893 14.65 -22.14 -4.68
N ASP A 894 15.80 -21.54 -4.44
CA ASP A 894 16.00 -20.08 -4.47
C ASP A 894 15.65 -19.40 -5.80
N VAL A 895 15.77 -20.11 -6.92
CA VAL A 895 15.42 -19.63 -8.27
C VAL A 895 13.98 -19.96 -8.71
N ALA A 896 13.11 -20.43 -7.82
CA ALA A 896 11.74 -20.84 -8.17
C ALA A 896 10.80 -19.65 -8.47
N GLU A 897 10.27 -19.61 -9.69
CA GLU A 897 9.17 -18.72 -10.14
C GLU A 897 7.75 -19.26 -9.77
N ALA A 898 6.71 -18.44 -9.98
CA ALA A 898 5.31 -18.74 -9.64
C ALA A 898 4.78 -20.07 -10.21
N LYS A 899 5.05 -20.35 -11.49
CA LYS A 899 4.71 -21.63 -12.13
C LYS A 899 5.29 -22.84 -11.41
N HIS A 900 6.49 -22.72 -10.84
CA HIS A 900 7.11 -23.81 -10.07
C HIS A 900 6.38 -24.04 -8.74
N VAL A 901 5.84 -22.98 -8.12
CA VAL A 901 5.01 -23.09 -6.90
C VAL A 901 3.72 -23.85 -7.19
N ILE A 902 3.05 -23.52 -8.29
CA ILE A 902 1.83 -24.22 -8.75
C ILE A 902 2.16 -25.69 -9.05
N LEU A 903 3.22 -25.94 -9.82
CA LEU A 903 3.70 -27.28 -10.13
C LEU A 903 3.99 -28.08 -8.84
N ALA A 904 4.67 -27.47 -7.87
CA ALA A 904 5.01 -28.13 -6.60
C ALA A 904 3.76 -28.55 -5.81
N TRP A 905 2.69 -27.74 -5.86
CA TRP A 905 1.42 -28.09 -5.25
C TRP A 905 0.74 -29.25 -5.98
N PHE A 906 0.64 -29.19 -7.31
CA PHE A 906 0.04 -30.26 -8.13
C PHE A 906 0.80 -31.57 -8.01
N THR A 907 2.14 -31.56 -8.03
CA THR A 907 2.92 -32.78 -7.84
C THR A 907 2.73 -33.33 -6.42
N ALA A 908 2.56 -32.50 -5.40
CA ALA A 908 2.24 -32.97 -4.06
C ALA A 908 0.83 -33.60 -3.98
N MET A 909 -0.13 -33.08 -4.73
CA MET A 909 -1.46 -33.69 -4.86
C MET A 909 -1.43 -35.00 -5.63
N GLU A 910 -0.63 -35.08 -6.70
CA GLU A 910 -0.38 -36.32 -7.45
C GLU A 910 0.21 -37.39 -6.51
N ASN A 911 1.17 -37.02 -5.66
CA ASN A 911 1.67 -37.93 -4.63
C ASN A 911 0.56 -38.41 -3.69
N ALA A 912 -0.35 -37.52 -3.28
CA ALA A 912 -1.48 -37.85 -2.41
C ALA A 912 -2.50 -38.77 -3.11
N TRP A 913 -2.73 -38.57 -4.40
CA TRP A 913 -3.66 -39.35 -5.23
C TRP A 913 -3.36 -40.85 -5.17
N PHE A 914 -2.07 -41.22 -5.17
CA PHE A 914 -1.59 -42.60 -5.12
C PHE A 914 -1.29 -43.12 -3.70
N MET A 915 -1.61 -42.36 -2.64
CA MET A 915 -1.45 -42.85 -1.27
C MET A 915 -2.58 -43.82 -0.89
N GLU A 916 -2.20 -44.95 -0.29
CA GLU A 916 -3.15 -45.89 0.30
C GLU A 916 -3.38 -45.56 1.78
N LYS A 917 -4.65 -45.49 2.20
CA LYS A 917 -5.01 -45.14 3.58
C LYS A 917 -4.46 -46.18 4.56
N GLY A 918 -3.59 -45.75 5.46
CA GLY A 918 -3.06 -46.60 6.53
C GLY A 918 -1.77 -47.35 6.16
N VAL A 919 -1.23 -47.16 4.95
CA VAL A 919 0.08 -47.68 4.55
C VAL A 919 1.15 -46.61 4.79
N PRO A 920 2.01 -46.74 5.82
CA PRO A 920 3.07 -45.76 6.08
C PRO A 920 3.93 -45.59 4.83
N TYR A 921 4.13 -44.35 4.39
CA TYR A 921 4.89 -43.95 3.19
C TYR A 921 4.20 -44.13 1.83
N GLY A 922 3.09 -44.88 1.72
CA GLY A 922 2.46 -45.19 0.42
C GLY A 922 3.48 -45.70 -0.61
N ASN A 923 3.25 -45.41 -1.90
CA ASN A 923 4.19 -45.73 -2.99
C ASN A 923 5.43 -44.81 -3.05
N ALA A 924 5.67 -43.92 -2.08
CA ALA A 924 6.73 -42.90 -2.15
C ALA A 924 8.18 -43.45 -2.19
N ARG A 925 8.36 -44.77 -2.06
CA ARG A 925 9.66 -45.47 -2.21
C ARG A 925 9.87 -46.13 -3.59
N LYS A 926 8.88 -46.17 -4.49
CA LYS A 926 9.06 -46.78 -5.81
C LYS A 926 9.56 -45.73 -6.83
N PRO A 927 10.69 -45.93 -7.52
CA PRO A 927 11.02 -45.12 -8.70
C PRO A 927 9.91 -45.30 -9.76
N ASP A 928 9.68 -44.29 -10.60
CA ASP A 928 8.61 -44.32 -11.62
C ASP A 928 8.67 -45.54 -12.55
N SER A 929 9.83 -46.18 -12.68
CA SER A 929 10.06 -47.40 -13.46
C SER A 929 9.52 -48.69 -12.82
N ASP A 930 9.25 -48.71 -11.51
CA ASP A 930 8.96 -49.93 -10.73
C ASP A 930 7.50 -50.00 -10.22
N ARG A 931 6.60 -49.19 -10.79
CA ARG A 931 5.16 -49.35 -10.54
C ARG A 931 4.73 -50.71 -11.13
N PRO A 932 4.06 -51.59 -10.37
CA PRO A 932 3.75 -52.93 -10.84
C PRO A 932 2.75 -52.82 -12.01
N SER A 933 3.07 -53.39 -13.16
CA SER A 933 2.02 -53.86 -14.06
C SER A 933 1.41 -55.08 -13.37
N ASP A 934 0.27 -54.92 -12.69
CA ASP A 934 -0.35 -56.05 -12.01
C ASP A 934 -0.85 -57.07 -13.03
N ASN A 935 -0.08 -58.16 -13.17
CA ASN A 935 -0.60 -59.41 -13.66
C ASN A 935 -1.60 -59.95 -12.62
N GLY A 936 -2.88 -59.65 -12.85
CA GLY A 936 -3.99 -60.44 -12.34
C GLY A 936 -4.64 -59.92 -11.06
N GLY A 937 -5.80 -59.26 -11.22
CA GLY A 937 -6.79 -59.08 -10.15
C GLY A 937 -7.37 -57.67 -10.08
N GLN A 938 -8.52 -57.47 -10.74
CA GLN A 938 -9.30 -56.22 -10.81
C GLN A 938 -8.49 -55.00 -11.26
N THR A 939 -8.61 -54.67 -12.54
CA THR A 939 -8.12 -53.42 -13.15
C THR A 939 -8.55 -52.24 -12.26
N ARG A 940 -7.61 -51.64 -11.53
CA ARG A 940 -7.91 -50.43 -10.76
C ARG A 940 -8.28 -49.36 -11.81
N ILE A 941 -9.30 -48.55 -11.52
CA ILE A 941 -9.72 -47.42 -12.38
C ILE A 941 -8.53 -46.49 -12.73
N ILE A 942 -7.50 -46.53 -11.88
CA ILE A 942 -6.24 -45.80 -11.91
C ILE A 942 -5.36 -46.10 -13.14
N ASP A 943 -5.56 -47.22 -13.85
CA ASP A 943 -4.73 -47.59 -15.02
C ASP A 943 -5.24 -47.03 -16.36
N ARG A 944 -6.37 -46.29 -16.37
CA ARG A 944 -7.01 -45.83 -17.62
C ARG A 944 -6.71 -44.40 -18.04
N VAL A 945 -6.10 -43.58 -17.19
CA VAL A 945 -5.83 -42.17 -17.50
C VAL A 945 -4.49 -41.75 -16.91
N ASN A 946 -3.49 -41.54 -17.77
CA ASN A 946 -2.14 -41.16 -17.38
C ASN A 946 -2.07 -39.63 -17.20
N CYS A 947 -2.79 -39.09 -16.20
CA CYS A 947 -2.74 -37.68 -15.84
C CYS A 947 -1.59 -37.40 -14.88
N SER A 948 -0.79 -36.37 -15.18
CA SER A 948 0.30 -35.90 -14.34
C SER A 948 0.28 -34.39 -14.19
N ALA A 949 0.84 -33.89 -13.09
CA ALA A 949 1.08 -32.47 -12.89
C ALA A 949 2.03 -31.87 -13.95
N ARG A 950 2.76 -32.72 -14.68
CA ARG A 950 3.69 -32.34 -15.75
C ARG A 950 3.07 -32.41 -17.16
N ASP A 951 1.80 -32.76 -17.28
CA ASP A 951 1.13 -32.83 -18.58
C ASP A 951 1.08 -31.44 -19.22
N GLU A 952 1.66 -31.26 -20.41
CA GLU A 952 1.58 -29.99 -21.16
C GLU A 952 0.12 -29.58 -21.39
N LEU A 953 -0.75 -30.55 -21.65
CA LEU A 953 -2.18 -30.34 -21.83
C LEU A 953 -2.86 -29.67 -20.63
N LEU A 954 -2.41 -29.95 -19.39
CA LEU A 954 -2.94 -29.29 -18.19
C LEU A 954 -2.61 -27.80 -18.22
N TRP A 955 -1.35 -27.46 -18.49
CA TRP A 955 -0.84 -26.09 -18.50
C TRP A 955 -1.44 -25.27 -19.66
N ASP A 956 -1.59 -25.88 -20.84
CA ASP A 956 -2.29 -25.27 -21.97
C ASP A 956 -3.76 -25.00 -21.63
N LYS A 957 -4.45 -25.97 -21.02
CA LYS A 957 -5.85 -25.81 -20.60
C LYS A 957 -5.99 -24.74 -19.52
N LEU A 958 -5.05 -24.63 -18.58
CA LEU A 958 -5.02 -23.58 -17.57
C LEU A 958 -4.92 -22.19 -18.23
N GLY A 959 -4.01 -22.02 -19.18
CA GLY A 959 -3.86 -20.78 -19.95
C GLY A 959 -5.11 -20.43 -20.77
N VAL A 960 -5.67 -21.40 -21.50
CA VAL A 960 -6.90 -21.22 -22.30
C VAL A 960 -8.10 -20.86 -21.43
N LYS A 961 -8.18 -21.37 -20.19
CA LYS A 961 -9.24 -21.06 -19.23
C LYS A 961 -8.97 -19.77 -18.42
N SER A 962 -7.93 -19.02 -18.78
CA SER A 962 -7.57 -17.72 -18.20
C SER A 962 -7.17 -17.77 -16.72
N TRP A 963 -6.55 -18.87 -16.27
CA TRP A 963 -5.90 -18.91 -14.96
C TRP A 963 -4.59 -18.13 -14.98
N ASP A 964 -4.33 -17.38 -13.90
CA ASP A 964 -3.07 -16.67 -13.71
C ASP A 964 -2.00 -17.63 -13.17
N LEU A 965 -0.97 -17.86 -13.99
CA LEU A 965 0.16 -18.74 -13.70
C LEU A 965 1.43 -17.97 -13.31
N GLU A 966 1.41 -16.64 -13.45
CA GLU A 966 2.55 -15.74 -13.21
C GLU A 966 2.58 -15.25 -11.76
N THR A 967 1.46 -15.35 -11.03
CA THR A 967 1.38 -14.94 -9.62
C THR A 967 1.42 -16.13 -8.66
N GLY A 968 2.48 -16.21 -7.85
CA GLY A 968 2.76 -17.31 -6.89
C GLY A 968 1.96 -17.27 -5.58
N VAL A 969 0.66 -17.02 -5.65
CA VAL A 969 -0.23 -16.71 -4.50
C VAL A 969 -0.40 -17.88 -3.50
N LEU A 970 0.03 -19.09 -3.85
CA LEU A 970 -0.07 -20.30 -3.01
C LEU A 970 0.74 -20.26 -1.69
N GLU A 971 1.76 -19.40 -1.62
CA GLU A 971 2.67 -19.29 -0.47
C GLU A 971 2.13 -18.35 0.61
N THR A 972 1.20 -18.85 1.43
CA THR A 972 0.54 -18.07 2.49
C THR A 972 1.42 -17.75 3.72
N GLY A 973 2.76 -17.75 3.61
CA GLY A 973 3.69 -17.61 4.73
C GLY A 973 5.12 -17.26 4.31
N GLY A 974 6.03 -17.09 5.27
CA GLY A 974 7.43 -16.76 4.99
C GLY A 974 8.07 -17.80 4.05
N ALA A 975 8.47 -17.33 2.87
CA ALA A 975 9.03 -18.12 1.78
C ALA A 975 10.43 -18.65 2.14
N ALA A 976 10.50 -19.80 2.82
CA ALA A 976 11.76 -20.50 2.99
C ALA A 976 12.23 -21.04 1.64
N ARG A 977 13.48 -20.76 1.29
CA ARG A 977 14.12 -21.22 0.05
C ARG A 977 15.30 -22.13 0.37
N LEU A 978 15.48 -23.16 -0.44
CA LEU A 978 16.59 -24.10 -0.33
C LEU A 978 17.76 -23.61 -1.18
N ASN A 979 18.93 -23.51 -0.57
CA ASN A 979 20.22 -23.43 -1.25
C ASN A 979 21.18 -24.39 -0.54
N VAL A 980 21.64 -25.42 -1.23
CA VAL A 980 22.47 -26.49 -0.64
C VAL A 980 23.92 -26.31 -1.08
N ARG A 981 24.83 -26.22 -0.10
CA ARG A 981 26.27 -26.27 -0.32
C ARG A 981 26.84 -27.51 0.34
N VAL A 982 27.52 -28.35 -0.43
CA VAL A 982 28.22 -29.52 0.11
C VAL A 982 29.51 -29.06 0.79
N THR A 983 29.57 -29.10 2.12
CA THR A 983 30.84 -28.99 2.84
C THR A 983 31.63 -30.27 2.64
N ARG A 984 32.85 -30.17 2.08
CA ARG A 984 33.74 -31.32 1.81
C ARG A 984 33.71 -32.29 2.99
N LYS A 985 33.37 -33.55 2.72
CA LYS A 985 33.64 -34.66 3.65
C LYS A 985 35.10 -34.54 4.11
N LYS A 986 35.33 -34.50 5.43
CA LYS A 986 36.63 -34.93 5.96
C LYS A 986 36.85 -36.33 5.40
N ALA A 987 37.87 -36.50 4.57
CA ALA A 987 38.38 -37.82 4.25
C ALA A 987 38.83 -38.44 5.57
N GLU A 988 38.20 -39.55 5.96
CA GLU A 988 38.77 -40.49 6.93
C GLU A 988 39.81 -41.36 6.22
#